data_AF-A0A847NZA6-F1
#
_entry.id   AF-A0A847NZA6-F1
#
_cell.length_a   1.000
_cell.length_b   1.000
_cell.length_c   1.000
_cell.angle_alpha   90.00
_cell.angle_beta   90.00
_cell.angle_gamma   90.00
#
_symmetry.space_group_name_H-M   'P 1'
#
loop_
_entity.id
_entity.type
_entity.pdbx_description
1 polymer ?
#
loop_
_entity_poly.entity_id
_entity_poly.type
_entity_poly.pdbx_seq_one_letter_code
_entity_poly.pdbx_strand_id
1 'polypeptide(L)'
;MAISRSSSPFISSAFSVWDITKSATDDGIIVVAAAGNGNEDLDDPYYSSYLARGDNGSIIVGAGSANSSRSKLSFSTYGNRVNVQGWGQSVTTSGYGALYNGGEHATYTSGFNGTSSATPIVTSAVVAIQSYAKNVLGIILTPREMRSLLIETGRAQGAGGHIGPFPDIKAAIEKLRDIYSARLHIVSNIDDTIISTESEFLLQWTGENHSGPISLHLLNSRNELLLISNDISSDTLYSWLIDSNITTGYRYRLVISHSDASDTSGFFTIMRKKPDQNTELLDQTNISVVYASNQENDTGSGAATNVLDSRSNTIWHTELSVNHPHSIVLKTSNAFGISGLSYTRSNEDIYGIITDYRIEISEDSISWDTVASGEWNADSMISLVRFDATWGNYVRLTSLASENGSPRASAAQIHLYIEPGYKRDQAIAFTTIPDTVTYGDTPFLLDAQANSGLPVIFTSSDTAVVSISSDSAYIKGAGTVIITASQSGDDSWKEAMDVVQTLTVRKRTVFIRGVTVQNKVYDGNNIAALSGTAQLDSVLIGDTVELAGTASALFDDKTAAENRIVTVNGYSLSGDDAANYYLQPLKLRATITPKPLSVIGIVAQNKVYDGNNIATLSGTAVLDSVLPGDLVVLGGNASAVFDDKTAAENRIVTVNGYSLSGDDVANYYLQPLQLRATITPKPLSVIGIVAQNKVYDGNNIATLSGTAVLDSVLPGDIVEPSGTVSAVYDDKNANSNKLVTVNGFVLNGPDAPNYSLSLPMQLRSAILKAPLTISANDVTKGQGHPDPVFTVTCDGFAAGEDFSVLGGTLRIDRIPEGEEPGEYQIVPSGVTSDNYEIVFANGTLTIEPKVSVRYTVDSQWGQNGHANSSPKNRKQSEQNLCCIIFSNNPVDLSSSAAHFRVKVPCQSVLKIVIYDASGDMLDSRSVRTNNKGESGVLTWDLKNRNGRKVSVGTYLVQVEARGLKSAESYKFRGKLGVVRRR
;
A
#
# COMPACT_ATOMS: atom_id res chain seq x y z
N MET A 1 4.46 30.66 32.32
CA MET A 1 3.13 30.19 31.91
C MET A 1 2.86 30.69 30.50
N ALA A 2 2.85 29.80 29.52
CA ALA A 2 2.36 30.09 28.17
C ALA A 2 1.21 29.12 27.91
N ILE A 3 0.00 29.63 27.67
CA ILE A 3 -1.14 28.82 27.25
C ILE A 3 -1.49 29.25 25.83
N SER A 4 -1.50 28.26 24.95
CA SER A 4 -1.87 28.34 23.54
C SER A 4 -3.36 28.68 23.39
N ARG A 5 -3.67 29.48 22.36
CA ARG A 5 -5.03 29.80 21.94
C ARG A 5 -5.66 28.60 21.22
N SER A 6 -6.84 28.18 21.65
CA SER A 6 -7.83 27.51 20.80
C SER A 6 -9.22 28.13 21.04
N SER A 7 -10.04 28.06 19.99
CA SER A 7 -11.16 28.93 19.66
C SER A 7 -12.53 28.39 20.10
N SER A 8 -13.36 29.21 20.77
CA SER A 8 -14.83 29.27 20.61
C SER A 8 -15.43 30.52 21.32
N PRO A 9 -16.59 31.08 20.91
CA PRO A 9 -17.09 32.39 21.34
C PRO A 9 -18.14 32.33 22.48
N PHE A 10 -18.23 33.44 23.25
CA PHE A 10 -19.13 33.76 24.39
C PHE A 10 -18.70 33.09 25.73
N ILE A 11 -18.33 33.77 26.84
CA ILE A 11 -18.81 35.02 27.49
C ILE A 11 -17.68 35.71 28.33
N SER A 12 -17.68 37.05 28.28
CA SER A 12 -17.14 38.13 29.17
C SER A 12 -15.73 38.11 29.81
N SER A 13 -14.95 39.14 29.46
CA SER A 13 -13.79 39.75 30.16
C SER A 13 -12.79 38.81 30.85
N ALA A 14 -11.73 38.43 30.12
CA ALA A 14 -10.57 37.76 30.68
C ALA A 14 -9.89 38.64 31.75
N PHE A 15 -10.03 38.29 33.03
CA PHE A 15 -9.16 38.79 34.08
C PHE A 15 -7.72 38.42 33.73
N SER A 16 -6.81 39.40 33.71
CA SER A 16 -5.40 39.10 33.51
C SER A 16 -4.84 38.38 34.76
N VAL A 17 -3.76 37.60 34.63
CA VAL A 17 -3.09 36.94 35.77
C VAL A 17 -2.74 37.96 36.88
N TRP A 18 -2.47 39.21 36.49
CA TRP A 18 -2.22 40.30 37.42
C TRP A 18 -3.47 40.62 38.27
N ASP A 19 -4.65 40.72 37.65
CA ASP A 19 -5.93 41.06 38.32
C ASP A 19 -6.36 39.95 39.29
N ILE A 20 -6.22 38.69 38.88
CA ILE A 20 -6.52 37.52 39.73
C ILE A 20 -5.58 37.49 40.94
N THR A 21 -4.28 37.72 40.71
CA THR A 21 -3.29 37.77 41.80
C THR A 21 -3.61 38.90 42.77
N LYS A 22 -3.94 40.08 42.25
CA LYS A 22 -4.31 41.25 43.05
C LYS A 22 -5.54 40.96 43.90
N SER A 23 -6.61 40.44 43.31
CA SER A 23 -7.84 40.06 44.03
C SER A 23 -7.54 39.06 45.15
N ALA A 24 -6.80 38.00 44.87
CA ALA A 24 -6.44 37.00 45.89
C ALA A 24 -5.65 37.64 47.05
N THR A 25 -4.68 38.50 46.76
CA THR A 25 -3.90 39.17 47.83
C THR A 25 -4.71 40.21 48.60
N ASP A 26 -5.70 40.84 47.97
CA ASP A 26 -6.61 41.78 48.63
C ASP A 26 -7.58 41.05 49.57
N ASP A 27 -7.94 39.80 49.26
CA ASP A 27 -8.70 38.90 50.13
C ASP A 27 -7.82 38.25 51.23
N GLY A 28 -6.57 38.67 51.37
CA GLY A 28 -5.65 38.20 52.41
C GLY A 28 -4.89 36.91 52.07
N ILE A 29 -5.01 36.39 50.85
CA ILE A 29 -4.30 35.18 50.40
C ILE A 29 -2.86 35.54 50.03
N ILE A 30 -1.89 34.87 50.64
CA ILE A 30 -0.46 35.10 50.35
C ILE A 30 -0.08 34.35 49.06
N VAL A 31 0.20 35.10 48.00
CA VAL A 31 0.68 34.56 46.72
C VAL A 31 2.20 34.69 46.60
N VAL A 32 2.89 33.56 46.42
CA VAL A 32 4.35 33.50 46.20
C VAL A 32 4.63 33.08 44.76
N ALA A 33 5.37 33.89 44.01
CA ALA A 33 5.58 33.71 42.57
C ALA A 33 7.06 33.74 42.19
N ALA A 34 7.45 32.98 41.17
CA ALA A 34 8.83 32.97 40.67
C ALA A 34 9.11 34.21 39.80
N ALA A 35 10.28 34.82 39.94
CA ALA A 35 10.68 36.00 39.15
C ALA A 35 10.88 35.71 37.65
N GLY A 36 11.23 34.47 37.29
CA GLY A 36 11.54 34.06 35.92
C GLY A 36 13.03 33.78 35.72
N ASN A 37 13.34 33.00 34.68
CA ASN A 37 14.69 32.51 34.37
C ASN A 37 15.29 33.19 33.12
N GLY A 38 15.02 34.48 32.91
CA GLY A 38 15.44 35.21 31.71
C GLY A 38 16.71 36.06 31.87
N ASN A 39 17.24 36.21 33.09
CA ASN A 39 18.26 37.23 33.42
C ASN A 39 17.84 38.67 33.07
N GLU A 40 16.54 38.94 33.15
CA GLU A 40 15.97 40.24 32.80
C GLU A 40 16.04 41.20 33.99
N ASP A 41 16.39 42.46 33.74
CA ASP A 41 16.28 43.54 34.72
C ASP A 41 14.88 44.16 34.61
N LEU A 42 14.03 43.92 35.61
CA LEU A 42 12.66 44.45 35.63
C LEU A 42 12.63 45.97 35.83
N ASP A 43 13.73 46.61 36.22
CA ASP A 43 13.84 48.07 36.29
C ASP A 43 14.19 48.71 34.94
N ASP A 44 14.48 47.91 33.90
CA ASP A 44 14.71 48.41 32.54
C ASP A 44 13.45 49.14 32.01
N PRO A 45 13.60 50.30 31.32
CA PRO A 45 12.48 51.04 30.75
C PRO A 45 11.51 50.22 29.89
N TYR A 46 11.97 49.11 29.29
CA TYR A 46 11.13 48.15 28.57
C TYR A 46 9.98 47.62 29.42
N TYR A 47 10.19 47.38 30.71
CA TYR A 47 9.17 46.85 31.63
C TYR A 47 8.32 47.92 32.31
N SER A 48 8.51 49.21 31.98
CA SER A 48 7.76 50.33 32.57
C SER A 48 6.23 50.15 32.48
N SER A 49 5.71 49.61 31.37
CA SER A 49 4.27 49.35 31.21
C SER A 49 3.74 48.22 32.11
N TYR A 50 4.58 47.24 32.45
CA TYR A 50 4.26 46.18 33.40
C TYR A 50 4.31 46.71 34.84
N LEU A 51 5.35 47.46 35.19
CA LEU A 51 5.49 48.10 36.50
C LEU A 51 4.39 49.15 36.76
N ALA A 52 3.93 49.86 35.73
CA ALA A 52 2.86 50.85 35.81
C ALA A 52 1.50 50.26 36.23
N ARG A 53 1.31 48.93 36.14
CA ARG A 53 0.12 48.26 36.68
C ARG A 53 0.08 48.30 38.21
N GLY A 54 1.22 48.52 38.84
CA GLY A 54 1.36 48.60 40.29
C GLY A 54 1.61 47.25 40.96
N ASP A 55 1.69 47.30 42.28
CA ASP A 55 1.96 46.15 43.12
C ASP A 55 0.69 45.30 43.33
N ASN A 56 0.68 44.10 42.75
CA ASN A 56 -0.38 43.11 42.90
C ASN A 56 -0.31 42.30 44.21
N GLY A 57 0.50 42.72 45.20
CA GLY A 57 0.55 42.12 46.52
C GLY A 57 1.33 40.81 46.64
N SER A 58 1.77 40.23 45.52
CA SER A 58 2.52 38.97 45.54
C SER A 58 3.96 39.14 46.02
N ILE A 59 4.52 38.06 46.56
CA ILE A 59 5.91 37.90 46.94
C ILE A 59 6.65 37.28 45.75
N ILE A 60 7.48 38.07 45.06
CA ILE A 60 8.24 37.59 43.89
C ILE A 60 9.62 37.11 44.32
N VAL A 61 9.96 35.88 43.90
CA VAL A 61 11.12 35.12 44.37
C VAL A 61 12.19 35.01 43.28
N GLY A 62 13.36 35.57 43.55
CA GLY A 62 14.56 35.39 42.74
C GLY A 62 15.38 34.16 43.13
N ALA A 63 16.32 33.78 42.26
CA ALA A 63 17.18 32.63 42.41
C ALA A 63 18.59 33.04 42.85
N GLY A 64 18.92 32.73 44.11
CA GLY A 64 20.24 32.93 44.71
C GLY A 64 21.09 31.67 44.75
N SER A 65 22.41 31.83 44.84
CA SER A 65 23.35 30.71 45.00
C SER A 65 23.10 29.96 46.32
N ALA A 66 23.15 28.63 46.27
CA ALA A 66 23.02 27.73 47.43
C ALA A 66 24.28 27.68 48.32
N ASN A 67 24.80 28.84 48.70
CA ASN A 67 25.93 28.99 49.60
C ASN A 67 25.80 30.31 50.39
N SER A 68 26.74 30.58 51.28
CA SER A 68 26.74 31.78 52.12
C SER A 68 26.88 33.09 51.35
N SER A 69 27.20 33.08 50.05
CA SER A 69 27.27 34.29 49.24
C SER A 69 25.88 34.82 48.87
N ARG A 70 24.86 33.95 48.69
CA ARG A 70 23.50 34.34 48.26
C ARG A 70 23.51 35.31 47.07
N SER A 71 24.45 35.09 46.15
CA SER A 71 24.61 35.92 44.95
C SER A 71 23.55 35.55 43.93
N LYS A 72 23.10 36.52 43.13
CA LYS A 72 22.15 36.27 42.05
C LYS A 72 22.72 35.24 41.06
N LEU A 73 21.93 34.24 40.72
CA LEU A 73 22.31 33.30 39.65
C LEU A 73 22.15 33.93 38.28
N SER A 74 22.98 33.50 37.33
CA SER A 74 23.09 34.11 36.00
C SER A 74 21.76 34.13 35.22
N PHE A 75 20.85 33.19 35.50
CA PHE A 75 19.53 33.14 34.85
C PHE A 75 18.43 33.89 35.62
N SER A 76 18.63 34.27 36.88
CA SER A 76 17.54 34.88 37.67
C SER A 76 17.18 36.24 37.11
N THR A 77 15.92 36.44 36.77
CA THR A 77 15.32 37.79 36.62
C THR A 77 15.45 38.55 37.94
N TYR A 78 15.69 39.87 37.86
CA TYR A 78 16.02 40.76 38.98
C TYR A 78 15.41 42.15 38.80
N GLY A 79 15.61 43.04 39.77
CA GLY A 79 15.09 44.41 39.81
C GLY A 79 14.20 44.64 41.03
N ASN A 80 13.84 45.89 41.31
CA ASN A 80 13.14 46.29 42.54
C ASN A 80 11.81 45.57 42.80
N ARG A 81 11.20 45.01 41.75
CA ARG A 81 9.95 44.23 41.88
C ARG A 81 10.18 42.83 42.46
N VAL A 82 11.39 42.28 42.43
CA VAL A 82 11.74 41.00 43.07
C VAL A 82 11.97 41.24 44.56
N ASN A 83 11.27 40.50 45.42
CA ASN A 83 11.17 40.84 46.83
C ASN A 83 12.18 40.09 47.71
N VAL A 84 12.34 38.78 47.47
CA VAL A 84 13.14 37.87 48.29
C VAL A 84 13.75 36.79 47.42
N GLN A 85 14.73 36.05 47.94
CA GLN A 85 15.39 34.97 47.21
C GLN A 85 15.33 33.63 47.93
N GLY A 86 15.34 32.56 47.15
CA GLY A 86 15.58 31.19 47.61
C GLY A 86 16.80 30.58 46.92
N TRP A 87 17.16 29.35 47.31
CA TRP A 87 18.23 28.64 46.61
C TRP A 87 17.74 28.23 45.22
N GLY A 88 18.32 28.84 44.20
CA GLY A 88 18.00 28.57 42.81
C GLY A 88 18.92 27.56 42.14
N GLN A 89 19.90 27.00 42.86
CA GLN A 89 20.79 25.97 42.34
C GLN A 89 21.02 24.86 43.36
N SER A 90 21.48 23.69 42.92
CA SER A 90 21.81 22.55 43.79
C SER A 90 20.63 22.10 44.65
N VAL A 91 19.40 22.22 44.12
CA VAL A 91 18.18 21.80 44.81
C VAL A 91 17.87 20.35 44.46
N THR A 92 17.64 19.54 45.49
CA THR A 92 17.22 18.15 45.33
C THR A 92 15.72 18.08 45.02
N THR A 93 15.34 17.47 43.89
CA THR A 93 13.94 17.35 43.47
C THR A 93 13.68 16.06 42.69
N SER A 94 12.42 15.66 42.58
CA SER A 94 11.97 14.52 41.78
C SER A 94 11.77 14.92 40.31
N GLY A 95 12.21 14.06 39.37
CA GLY A 95 11.91 14.26 37.95
C GLY A 95 12.81 13.45 37.02
N TYR A 96 14.10 13.74 37.03
CA TYR A 96 15.07 13.15 36.11
C TYR A 96 16.48 13.25 36.72
N GLY A 97 17.01 12.14 37.23
CA GLY A 97 18.35 12.08 37.80
C GLY A 97 18.64 10.73 38.47
N ALA A 98 19.93 10.45 38.67
CA ALA A 98 20.42 9.21 39.29
C ALA A 98 21.00 9.47 40.69
N LEU A 99 20.47 10.46 41.43
CA LEU A 99 21.00 10.79 42.77
C LEU A 99 20.95 9.58 43.71
N TYR A 100 19.96 8.71 43.51
CA TYR A 100 19.87 7.41 44.16
C TYR A 100 19.80 6.31 43.10
N ASN A 101 20.71 5.33 43.17
CA ASN A 101 20.75 4.20 42.24
C ASN A 101 19.83 3.07 42.71
N GLY A 102 18.51 3.31 42.66
CA GLY A 102 17.47 2.29 42.88
C GLY A 102 16.38 2.66 43.89
N GLY A 103 15.27 1.91 43.86
CA GLY A 103 14.10 2.11 44.73
C GLY A 103 13.20 3.29 44.34
N GLU A 104 12.23 3.63 45.20
CA GLU A 104 11.26 4.73 44.98
C GLU A 104 11.91 6.11 44.83
N HIS A 105 13.20 6.24 45.19
CA HIS A 105 13.98 7.47 45.09
C HIS A 105 14.84 7.57 43.83
N ALA A 106 14.72 6.62 42.89
CA ALA A 106 15.55 6.53 41.69
C ALA A 106 15.39 7.70 40.70
N THR A 107 14.40 8.58 40.88
CA THR A 107 14.13 9.72 39.99
C THR A 107 14.58 11.07 40.55
N TYR A 108 15.24 11.08 41.71
CA TYR A 108 15.73 12.31 42.32
C TYR A 108 17.01 12.82 41.63
N THR A 109 17.11 14.13 41.50
CA THR A 109 18.30 14.85 41.04
C THR A 109 18.73 15.86 42.09
N SER A 110 20.04 16.07 42.27
CA SER A 110 20.59 17.14 43.13
C SER A 110 20.96 18.40 42.34
N GLY A 111 20.74 18.39 41.02
CA GLY A 111 21.21 19.44 40.10
C GLY A 111 20.12 20.38 39.58
N PHE A 112 18.92 20.39 40.18
CA PHE A 112 17.85 21.23 39.66
C PHE A 112 18.08 22.71 39.99
N ASN A 113 18.03 23.53 38.95
CA ASN A 113 18.33 24.96 39.02
C ASN A 113 17.19 25.78 38.39
N GLY A 114 16.75 26.84 39.07
CA GLY A 114 15.74 27.77 38.56
C GLY A 114 15.10 28.63 39.67
N THR A 115 14.46 29.74 39.31
CA THR A 115 13.58 30.46 40.25
C THR A 115 12.41 29.58 40.73
N SER A 116 12.02 28.59 39.92
CA SER A 116 11.04 27.56 40.29
C SER A 116 11.51 26.64 41.41
N SER A 117 12.81 26.49 41.67
CA SER A 117 13.33 25.77 42.83
C SER A 117 13.46 26.65 44.07
N ALA A 118 13.76 27.94 43.86
CA ALA A 118 13.81 28.94 44.91
C ALA A 118 12.42 29.26 45.51
N THR A 119 11.38 29.27 44.67
CA THR A 119 10.02 29.70 45.08
C THR A 119 9.42 28.83 46.19
N PRO A 120 9.40 27.48 46.09
CA PRO A 120 8.88 26.62 47.16
C PRO A 120 9.61 26.78 48.50
N ILE A 121 10.92 27.06 48.49
CA ILE A 121 11.71 27.27 49.71
C ILE A 121 11.21 28.51 50.46
N VAL A 122 10.94 29.61 49.74
CA VAL A 122 10.35 30.82 50.35
C VAL A 122 8.91 30.54 50.78
N THR A 123 8.12 29.81 50.00
CA THR A 123 6.75 29.41 50.39
C THR A 123 6.76 28.64 51.71
N SER A 124 7.71 27.73 51.94
CA SER A 124 7.84 27.02 53.22
C SER A 124 8.14 27.97 54.39
N ALA A 125 8.96 29.01 54.18
CA ALA A 125 9.23 30.03 55.20
C ALA A 125 7.97 30.85 55.53
N VAL A 126 7.21 31.27 54.51
CA VAL A 126 5.92 31.96 54.67
C VAL A 126 4.97 31.13 55.54
N VAL A 127 4.80 29.85 55.21
CA VAL A 127 3.90 28.95 55.95
C VAL A 127 4.34 28.77 57.40
N ALA A 128 5.63 28.57 57.66
CA ALA A 128 6.15 28.42 59.02
C ALA A 128 5.90 29.67 59.87
N ILE A 129 6.20 30.86 59.33
CA ILE A 129 6.01 32.13 60.03
C ILE A 129 4.53 32.42 60.27
N GLN A 130 3.67 32.22 59.25
CA GLN A 130 2.23 32.43 59.37
C GLN A 130 1.60 31.48 60.40
N SER A 131 2.09 30.24 60.46
CA SER A 131 1.62 29.24 61.42
C SER A 131 1.99 29.63 62.85
N TYR A 132 3.22 30.11 63.07
CA TYR A 132 3.63 30.65 64.37
C TYR A 132 2.79 31.88 64.76
N ALA A 133 2.66 32.85 63.85
CA ALA A 133 1.91 34.08 64.08
C ALA A 133 0.44 33.76 64.47
N LYS A 134 -0.20 32.82 63.77
CA LYS A 134 -1.58 32.42 64.05
C LYS A 134 -1.71 31.65 65.36
N ASN A 135 -0.88 30.63 65.56
CA ASN A 135 -1.07 29.68 66.66
C ASN A 135 -0.46 30.15 68.00
N VAL A 136 0.53 31.04 67.98
CA VAL A 136 1.22 31.50 69.20
C VAL A 136 0.85 32.94 69.54
N LEU A 137 0.74 33.81 68.55
CA LEU A 137 0.44 35.23 68.76
C LEU A 137 -1.03 35.59 68.51
N GLY A 138 -1.84 34.67 67.94
CA GLY A 138 -3.25 34.92 67.61
C GLY A 138 -3.44 35.91 66.46
N ILE A 139 -2.43 36.14 65.62
CA ILE A 139 -2.48 37.11 64.50
C ILE A 139 -2.36 36.42 63.14
N ILE A 140 -3.04 36.96 62.14
CA ILE A 140 -2.89 36.55 60.74
C ILE A 140 -2.15 37.67 60.02
N LEU A 141 -1.03 37.37 59.34
CA LEU A 141 -0.27 38.39 58.62
C LEU A 141 -0.86 38.52 57.23
N THR A 142 -1.10 39.76 56.81
CA THR A 142 -1.48 40.06 55.43
C THR A 142 -0.33 39.75 54.47
N PRO A 143 -0.59 39.59 53.15
CA PRO A 143 0.47 39.37 52.15
C PRO A 143 1.57 40.43 52.19
N ARG A 144 1.21 41.71 52.43
CA ARG A 144 2.18 42.81 52.53
C ARG A 144 2.99 42.77 53.82
N GLU A 145 2.38 42.44 54.95
CA GLU A 145 3.07 42.31 56.24
C GLU A 145 4.05 41.13 56.21
N MET A 146 3.63 39.97 55.71
CA MET A 146 4.50 38.82 55.51
C MET A 146 5.68 39.18 54.61
N ARG A 147 5.42 39.82 53.45
CA ARG A 147 6.48 40.24 52.54
C ARG A 147 7.47 41.21 53.19
N SER A 148 6.96 42.21 53.92
CA SER A 148 7.80 43.21 54.58
C SER A 148 8.66 42.59 55.67
N LEU A 149 8.08 41.69 56.46
CA LEU A 149 8.79 40.93 57.49
C LEU A 149 9.92 40.09 56.88
N LEU A 150 9.64 39.36 55.79
CA LEU A 150 10.67 38.56 55.10
C LEU A 150 11.81 39.41 54.51
N ILE A 151 11.49 40.61 54.04
CA ILE A 151 12.50 41.56 53.54
C ILE A 151 13.32 42.12 54.70
N GLU A 152 12.67 42.54 55.79
CA GLU A 152 13.33 43.19 56.92
C GLU A 152 14.24 42.23 57.69
N THR A 153 13.78 41.00 57.93
CA THR A 153 14.50 40.03 58.75
C THR A 153 15.35 39.06 57.94
N GLY A 154 15.23 39.10 56.61
CA GLY A 154 15.98 38.24 55.72
C GLY A 154 17.48 38.56 55.73
N ARG A 155 18.29 37.53 55.45
CA ARG A 155 19.75 37.70 55.31
C ARG A 155 20.06 38.43 54.00
N ALA A 156 20.83 39.50 54.11
CA ALA A 156 21.23 40.33 52.97
C ALA A 156 21.77 39.52 51.79
N GLN A 157 21.38 39.91 50.58
CA GLN A 157 21.85 39.32 49.34
C GLN A 157 23.36 39.52 49.11
N GLY A 158 23.98 38.66 48.29
CA GLY A 158 25.28 38.90 47.67
C GLY A 158 25.23 39.67 46.35
N ALA A 159 26.25 39.48 45.51
CA ALA A 159 26.43 40.22 44.26
C ALA A 159 25.48 39.77 43.13
N GLY A 160 25.36 40.57 42.05
CA GLY A 160 24.80 40.13 40.77
C GLY A 160 23.46 40.73 40.31
N GLY A 161 22.83 41.65 41.04
CA GLY A 161 21.55 42.31 40.68
C GLY A 161 20.43 42.02 41.71
N HIS A 162 19.47 42.93 41.89
CA HIS A 162 18.52 42.88 43.03
C HIS A 162 17.50 41.73 42.93
N ILE A 163 17.61 40.74 43.81
CA ILE A 163 16.68 39.62 44.00
C ILE A 163 16.18 39.52 45.45
N GLY A 164 16.48 40.51 46.27
CA GLY A 164 16.04 40.57 47.66
C GLY A 164 16.82 39.66 48.63
N PRO A 165 16.54 39.77 49.94
CA PRO A 165 17.22 38.98 50.97
C PRO A 165 16.69 37.55 51.02
N PHE A 166 17.48 36.64 51.61
CA PHE A 166 17.08 35.25 51.82
C PHE A 166 16.32 35.14 53.15
N PRO A 167 15.07 34.63 53.18
CA PRO A 167 14.27 34.53 54.41
C PRO A 167 15.01 33.90 55.60
N ASP A 168 14.95 34.56 56.76
CA ASP A 168 15.40 34.02 58.05
C ASP A 168 14.19 33.86 58.98
N ILE A 169 13.69 32.63 59.08
CA ILE A 169 12.48 32.29 59.85
C ILE A 169 12.66 32.62 61.33
N LYS A 170 13.86 32.40 61.89
CA LYS A 170 14.11 32.66 63.31
C LYS A 170 14.05 34.16 63.59
N ALA A 171 14.75 34.96 62.80
CA ALA A 171 14.73 36.41 62.95
C ALA A 171 13.31 37.00 62.72
N ALA A 172 12.55 36.44 61.78
CA ALA A 172 11.14 36.82 61.57
C ALA A 172 10.27 36.53 62.80
N ILE A 173 10.41 35.34 63.40
CA ILE A 173 9.68 34.96 64.62
C ILE A 173 10.11 35.81 65.82
N GLU A 174 11.41 36.05 66.01
CA GLU A 174 11.91 36.91 67.08
C GLU A 174 11.42 38.35 66.91
N LYS A 175 11.44 38.88 65.70
CA LYS A 175 10.90 40.21 65.39
C LYS A 175 9.40 40.30 65.67
N LEU A 176 8.61 39.31 65.25
CA LEU A 176 7.19 39.24 65.60
C LEU A 176 7.01 39.17 67.12
N ARG A 177 7.77 38.31 67.79
CA ARG A 177 7.73 38.25 69.24
C ARG A 177 8.07 39.60 69.84
N ASP A 178 9.09 40.32 69.41
CA ASP A 178 9.48 41.62 69.98
C ASP A 178 8.41 42.70 69.70
N ILE A 179 7.88 42.75 68.48
CA ILE A 179 6.76 43.64 68.09
C ILE A 179 5.52 43.39 68.97
N TYR A 180 5.24 42.14 69.32
CA TYR A 180 4.02 41.75 70.03
C TYR A 180 4.23 41.36 71.51
N SER A 181 5.47 41.36 72.02
CA SER A 181 5.85 41.06 73.42
C SER A 181 6.18 42.31 74.22
N ALA A 182 6.52 43.43 73.58
CA ALA A 182 6.52 44.74 74.21
C ALA A 182 5.08 45.26 74.31
N ARG A 183 4.28 44.67 75.21
CA ARG A 183 3.01 45.29 75.62
C ARG A 183 3.35 46.65 76.22
N LEU A 184 3.02 47.69 75.47
CA LEU A 184 2.68 49.00 76.01
C LEU A 184 1.80 48.78 77.24
N HIS A 185 2.32 49.06 78.43
CA HIS A 185 1.50 49.27 79.61
C HIS A 185 0.76 50.59 79.39
N ILE A 186 -0.41 50.50 78.76
CA ILE A 186 -1.45 51.51 78.98
C ILE A 186 -1.81 51.34 80.45
N VAL A 187 -1.27 52.19 81.33
CA VAL A 187 -1.85 52.37 82.67
C VAL A 187 -3.12 53.17 82.45
N SER A 188 -4.16 52.49 82.01
CA SER A 188 -5.50 53.00 82.18
C SER A 188 -5.82 52.83 83.67
N ASN A 189 -6.02 53.94 84.39
CA ASN A 189 -7.04 53.95 85.42
C ASN A 189 -8.42 53.91 84.72
N ILE A 190 -8.67 52.89 83.89
CA ILE A 190 -10.02 52.49 83.54
C ILE A 190 -10.36 51.56 84.69
N ASP A 191 -10.93 52.15 85.74
CA ASP A 191 -11.70 51.37 86.70
C ASP A 191 -12.64 50.48 85.89
N ASP A 192 -12.58 49.17 86.14
CA ASP A 192 -13.44 48.14 85.53
C ASP A 192 -14.94 48.31 85.88
N THR A 193 -15.33 49.47 86.40
CA THR A 193 -16.71 49.89 86.58
C THR A 193 -16.79 51.42 86.61
N ILE A 194 -17.41 52.04 85.60
CA ILE A 194 -18.32 53.18 85.79
C ILE A 194 -19.34 53.22 84.63
N ILE A 195 -20.59 53.34 85.07
CA ILE A 195 -21.83 53.59 84.37
C ILE A 195 -21.80 54.98 83.72
N SER A 196 -22.20 55.13 82.47
CA SER A 196 -23.33 56.01 82.09
C SER A 196 -23.47 56.21 80.58
N THR A 197 -24.69 56.63 80.25
CA THR A 197 -25.22 57.09 78.98
C THR A 197 -24.42 58.25 78.39
N GLU A 198 -24.05 58.12 77.12
CA GLU A 198 -23.15 59.03 76.37
C GLU A 198 -21.73 59.04 76.96
N SER A 199 -20.68 59.11 76.13
CA SER A 199 -19.48 59.94 76.39
C SER A 199 -18.23 59.47 75.63
N GLU A 200 -17.49 60.50 75.21
CA GLU A 200 -16.03 60.66 75.20
C GLU A 200 -15.11 59.50 75.61
N PHE A 201 -13.98 59.41 74.91
CA PHE A 201 -12.80 58.65 75.36
C PHE A 201 -11.86 59.61 76.07
N LEU A 202 -11.39 59.22 77.27
CA LEU A 202 -10.28 59.89 77.95
C LEU A 202 -8.97 59.16 77.60
N LEU A 203 -8.01 59.89 77.05
CA LEU A 203 -6.66 59.39 76.83
C LEU A 203 -5.72 60.10 77.83
N GLN A 204 -5.17 59.35 78.78
CA GLN A 204 -4.17 59.86 79.72
C GLN A 204 -2.78 59.38 79.30
N TRP A 205 -1.85 60.33 79.13
CA TRP A 205 -0.46 60.05 78.79
C TRP A 205 0.45 60.74 79.80
N THR A 206 1.48 60.03 80.24
CA THR A 206 2.59 60.59 81.01
C THR A 206 3.89 60.18 80.32
N GLY A 207 4.68 61.17 79.91
CA GLY A 207 6.04 60.96 79.43
C GLY A 207 6.93 62.08 79.95
N GLU A 208 7.98 61.71 80.68
CA GLU A 208 8.98 62.67 81.14
C GLU A 208 10.00 62.94 80.02
N ASN A 209 10.45 64.21 79.88
CA ASN A 209 11.51 64.71 78.99
C ASN A 209 11.20 64.84 77.47
N HIS A 210 10.14 65.54 77.10
CA HIS A 210 9.96 66.02 75.72
C HIS A 210 9.77 67.55 75.68
N SER A 211 10.35 68.22 74.68
CA SER A 211 10.45 69.70 74.63
C SER A 211 9.74 70.35 73.43
N GLY A 212 9.06 69.54 72.61
CA GLY A 212 8.35 70.00 71.41
C GLY A 212 6.90 69.50 71.33
N PRO A 213 6.12 70.02 70.36
CA PRO A 213 4.72 69.65 70.18
C PRO A 213 4.55 68.17 69.81
N ILE A 214 3.52 67.55 70.39
CA ILE A 214 3.11 66.16 70.12
C ILE A 214 1.90 66.18 69.18
N SER A 215 1.81 65.21 68.26
CA SER A 215 0.65 65.01 67.37
C SER A 215 0.04 63.63 67.58
N LEU A 216 -1.30 63.57 67.63
CA LEU A 216 -2.07 62.33 67.77
C LEU A 216 -2.76 61.99 66.45
N HIS A 217 -2.33 60.89 65.84
CA HIS A 217 -2.87 60.41 64.58
C HIS A 217 -3.63 59.10 64.80
N LEU A 218 -4.94 59.11 64.55
CA LEU A 218 -5.71 57.89 64.42
C LEU A 218 -5.70 57.46 62.96
N LEU A 219 -5.25 56.24 62.71
CA LEU A 219 -5.17 55.67 61.38
C LEU A 219 -6.15 54.50 61.29
N ASN A 220 -6.94 54.47 60.23
CA ASN A 220 -7.79 53.31 59.94
C ASN A 220 -6.95 52.11 59.47
N SER A 221 -7.61 50.98 59.21
CA SER A 221 -6.95 49.74 58.75
C SER A 221 -6.20 49.86 57.41
N ARG A 222 -6.35 50.97 56.69
CA ARG A 222 -5.66 51.29 55.42
C ARG A 222 -4.52 52.31 55.60
N ASN A 223 -4.18 52.68 56.84
CA ASN A 223 -3.26 53.78 57.19
C ASN A 223 -3.71 55.16 56.63
N GLU A 224 -5.01 55.35 56.41
CA GLU A 224 -5.54 56.67 56.07
C GLU A 224 -5.74 57.47 57.37
N LEU A 225 -5.32 58.73 57.33
CA LEU A 225 -5.31 59.62 58.49
C LEU A 225 -6.73 60.10 58.81
N LEU A 226 -7.26 59.66 59.94
CA LEU A 226 -8.45 60.22 60.58
C LEU A 226 -7.94 61.17 61.67
N LEU A 227 -7.58 62.40 61.27
CA LEU A 227 -6.86 63.34 62.13
C LEU A 227 -7.64 63.63 63.44
N ILE A 228 -6.99 63.53 64.61
CA ILE A 228 -7.59 63.90 65.90
C ILE A 228 -7.12 65.29 66.37
N SER A 229 -5.80 65.57 66.47
CA SER A 229 -5.29 66.88 66.92
C SER A 229 -3.78 67.08 66.68
N ASN A 230 -3.35 68.34 66.56
CA ASN A 230 -1.95 68.78 66.47
C ASN A 230 -1.58 69.72 67.64
N ASP A 231 -0.31 69.75 68.03
CA ASP A 231 0.29 70.62 69.07
C ASP A 231 -0.30 70.46 70.48
N ILE A 232 -0.35 69.22 71.01
CA ILE A 232 -0.73 68.98 72.41
C ILE A 232 0.46 69.20 73.36
N SER A 233 0.23 69.85 74.51
CA SER A 233 1.27 70.11 75.52
C SER A 233 1.54 68.89 76.40
N SER A 234 2.79 68.71 76.82
CA SER A 234 3.15 67.74 77.87
C SER A 234 2.45 68.12 79.18
N ASP A 235 1.86 67.14 79.86
CA ASP A 235 1.13 67.24 81.14
C ASP A 235 -0.32 67.75 81.10
N THR A 236 -1.03 67.61 79.97
CA THR A 236 -2.46 68.02 79.87
C THR A 236 -3.38 66.83 79.60
N LEU A 237 -4.52 66.79 80.31
CA LEU A 237 -5.59 65.81 80.13
C LEU A 237 -6.41 66.15 78.88
N TYR A 238 -6.58 65.19 77.96
CA TYR A 238 -7.36 65.37 76.74
C TYR A 238 -8.54 64.39 76.70
N SER A 239 -9.73 64.92 76.48
CA SER A 239 -10.96 64.18 76.20
C SER A 239 -11.36 64.35 74.73
N TRP A 240 -11.86 63.29 74.10
CA TRP A 240 -12.28 63.33 72.69
C TRP A 240 -13.60 62.60 72.45
N LEU A 241 -14.49 63.24 71.67
CA LEU A 241 -15.75 62.69 71.15
C LEU A 241 -15.51 61.96 69.83
N ILE A 242 -15.78 60.65 69.79
CA ILE A 242 -15.72 59.87 68.55
C ILE A 242 -16.97 60.12 67.72
N ASP A 243 -16.80 60.58 66.48
CA ASP A 243 -17.91 60.70 65.52
C ASP A 243 -18.55 59.33 65.26
N SER A 244 -19.88 59.33 65.18
CA SER A 244 -20.77 58.22 64.84
C SER A 244 -20.42 57.45 63.56
N ASN A 245 -19.56 58.01 62.70
CA ASN A 245 -19.12 57.44 61.42
C ASN A 245 -17.92 56.48 61.51
N ILE A 246 -17.32 56.29 62.68
CA ILE A 246 -16.22 55.32 62.88
C ILE A 246 -16.79 53.88 62.95
N THR A 247 -16.33 53.01 62.05
CA THR A 247 -16.83 51.63 61.88
C THR A 247 -16.27 50.69 62.96
N THR A 248 -17.15 50.10 63.78
CA THR A 248 -16.76 49.24 64.92
C THR A 248 -16.32 47.84 64.47
N GLY A 249 -15.51 47.15 65.30
CA GLY A 249 -15.00 45.81 64.96
C GLY A 249 -13.81 45.81 63.98
N TYR A 250 -13.40 46.99 63.52
CA TYR A 250 -12.17 47.21 62.76
C TYR A 250 -11.02 47.62 63.68
N ARG A 251 -9.80 47.24 63.29
CA ARG A 251 -8.56 47.56 64.02
C ARG A 251 -8.10 48.98 63.64
N TYR A 252 -7.90 49.81 64.65
CA TYR A 252 -7.36 51.17 64.51
C TYR A 252 -5.94 51.24 65.08
N ARG A 253 -5.13 52.15 64.53
CA ARG A 253 -3.78 52.43 65.03
C ARG A 253 -3.73 53.85 65.57
N LEU A 254 -3.42 54.00 66.85
CA LEU A 254 -3.07 55.29 67.43
C LEU A 254 -1.57 55.48 67.29
N VAL A 255 -1.14 56.55 66.62
CA VAL A 255 0.25 56.97 66.51
C VAL A 255 0.42 58.27 67.29
N ILE A 256 1.39 58.26 68.19
CA ILE A 256 1.87 59.42 68.92
C ILE A 256 3.17 59.84 68.26
N SER A 257 3.10 60.92 67.48
CA SER A 257 4.23 61.48 66.76
C SER A 257 4.81 62.66 67.54
N HIS A 258 6.13 62.80 67.52
CA HIS A 258 6.82 63.86 68.24
C HIS A 258 7.99 64.42 67.43
N SER A 259 8.32 65.69 67.65
CA SER A 259 9.34 66.37 66.86
C SER A 259 10.78 65.96 67.19
N ASP A 260 11.02 65.32 68.35
CA ASP A 260 12.35 65.14 68.93
C ASP A 260 12.79 63.68 69.21
N ALA A 261 11.98 62.66 68.89
CA ALA A 261 12.39 61.24 68.84
C ALA A 261 11.41 60.38 68.01
N SER A 262 11.48 59.06 68.12
CA SER A 262 10.75 58.11 67.27
C SER A 262 9.29 57.89 67.68
N ASP A 263 8.37 58.11 66.74
CA ASP A 263 6.93 57.81 66.84
C ASP A 263 6.64 56.48 67.56
N THR A 264 5.76 56.55 68.55
CA THR A 264 5.23 55.36 69.24
C THR A 264 3.81 55.08 68.76
N SER A 265 3.42 53.81 68.61
CA SER A 265 2.08 53.49 68.14
C SER A 265 1.53 52.20 68.72
N GLY A 266 0.23 52.18 69.00
CA GLY A 266 -0.50 51.03 69.53
C GLY A 266 -1.74 50.74 68.69
N PHE A 267 -2.05 49.46 68.50
CA PHE A 267 -3.31 49.05 67.89
C PHE A 267 -4.36 48.80 68.95
N PHE A 268 -5.58 49.25 68.69
CA PHE A 268 -6.75 48.98 69.52
C PHE A 268 -7.96 48.74 68.62
N THR A 269 -8.95 48.04 69.16
CA THR A 269 -10.22 47.82 68.47
C THR A 269 -11.27 48.63 69.20
N ILE A 270 -11.97 49.51 68.48
CA ILE A 270 -13.14 50.19 69.04
C ILE A 270 -14.31 49.21 68.90
N MET A 271 -14.74 48.68 70.04
CA MET A 271 -15.93 47.85 70.16
C MET A 271 -17.09 48.76 70.59
N ARG A 272 -18.17 48.83 69.81
CA ARG A 272 -19.45 49.34 70.36
C ARG A 272 -19.96 48.32 71.36
N LYS A 273 -20.53 48.76 72.49
CA LYS A 273 -21.52 47.92 73.18
C LYS A 273 -22.58 47.54 72.13
N LYS A 274 -22.75 46.24 71.85
CA LYS A 274 -23.88 45.71 71.08
C LYS A 274 -25.13 46.28 71.74
N PRO A 275 -26.01 46.99 71.01
CA PRO A 275 -27.12 47.67 71.64
C PRO A 275 -28.02 46.63 72.32
N ASP A 276 -28.52 46.94 73.52
CA ASP A 276 -29.55 46.18 74.24
C ASP A 276 -30.88 46.20 73.45
N GLN A 277 -30.92 45.72 72.21
CA GLN A 277 -32.10 45.88 71.35
C GLN A 277 -33.07 44.70 71.44
N ASN A 278 -32.64 43.53 71.90
CA ASN A 278 -33.52 42.35 71.98
C ASN A 278 -33.34 41.55 73.28
N THR A 279 -33.07 42.16 74.45
CA THR A 279 -33.06 41.39 75.71
C THR A 279 -34.33 41.62 76.51
N GLU A 280 -35.04 40.55 76.87
CA GLU A 280 -36.24 40.57 77.70
C GLU A 280 -35.97 39.92 79.07
N LEU A 281 -36.58 40.46 80.12
CA LEU A 281 -36.57 39.84 81.44
C LEU A 281 -37.43 38.57 81.41
N LEU A 282 -36.85 37.41 81.73
CA LEU A 282 -37.62 36.19 81.81
C LEU A 282 -38.51 36.22 83.06
N ASP A 283 -39.81 36.01 82.87
CA ASP A 283 -40.76 35.91 83.98
C ASP A 283 -40.31 34.85 84.99
N GLN A 284 -40.21 35.22 86.27
CA GLN A 284 -39.77 34.34 87.35
C GLN A 284 -40.66 33.09 87.48
N THR A 285 -41.93 33.11 87.01
CA THR A 285 -42.77 31.91 86.98
C THR A 285 -42.25 30.83 86.02
N ASN A 286 -41.40 31.19 85.06
CA ASN A 286 -40.72 30.26 84.16
C ASN A 286 -39.42 29.70 84.74
N ILE A 287 -39.05 30.07 85.97
CA ILE A 287 -37.78 29.71 86.60
C ILE A 287 -38.06 28.92 87.87
N SER A 288 -37.27 27.88 88.12
CA SER A 288 -37.27 27.10 89.35
C SER A 288 -35.86 26.94 89.88
N VAL A 289 -35.67 26.91 91.20
CA VAL A 289 -34.38 26.52 91.79
C VAL A 289 -34.34 24.99 91.84
N VAL A 290 -33.35 24.40 91.18
CA VAL A 290 -33.20 22.92 91.13
C VAL A 290 -32.01 22.41 91.94
N TYR A 291 -31.08 23.30 92.30
CA TYR A 291 -29.95 22.95 93.15
C TYR A 291 -29.42 24.21 93.85
N ALA A 292 -29.01 24.05 95.10
CA ALA A 292 -28.15 24.98 95.81
C ALA A 292 -27.08 24.17 96.52
N SER A 293 -25.83 24.64 96.50
CA SER A 293 -24.73 23.95 97.18
C SER A 293 -24.90 23.95 98.70
N ASN A 294 -25.54 25.00 99.24
CA ASN A 294 -25.78 25.18 100.67
C ASN A 294 -26.93 26.21 100.93
N GLN A 295 -27.69 26.06 102.03
CA GLN A 295 -28.75 26.98 102.48
C GLN A 295 -29.04 26.82 103.99
N GLU A 296 -29.28 27.92 104.72
CA GLU A 296 -29.34 27.98 106.21
C GLU A 296 -30.66 27.43 106.84
N ASN A 297 -31.67 27.09 106.06
CA ASN A 297 -32.86 26.37 106.56
C ASN A 297 -33.71 25.88 105.40
N ASP A 298 -33.87 24.58 105.23
CA ASP A 298 -34.56 23.96 104.08
C ASP A 298 -36.05 24.34 103.93
N THR A 299 -36.65 25.04 104.91
CA THR A 299 -38.07 25.47 104.88
C THR A 299 -38.33 26.90 105.40
N GLY A 300 -37.31 27.78 105.44
CA GLY A 300 -37.42 29.09 106.11
C GLY A 300 -36.61 30.27 105.52
N SER A 301 -36.24 31.21 106.39
CA SER A 301 -35.67 32.56 106.11
C SER A 301 -34.44 32.62 105.20
N GLY A 302 -33.78 31.49 104.91
CA GLY A 302 -32.57 31.38 104.10
C GLY A 302 -32.67 30.44 102.89
N ALA A 303 -33.86 29.92 102.57
CA ALA A 303 -34.06 28.95 101.49
C ALA A 303 -33.67 29.49 100.11
N ALA A 304 -33.08 28.65 99.25
CA ALA A 304 -32.62 29.05 97.92
C ALA A 304 -33.77 29.56 97.01
N THR A 305 -34.99 29.07 97.20
CA THR A 305 -36.18 29.51 96.46
C THR A 305 -36.56 30.97 96.72
N ASN A 306 -36.08 31.59 97.80
CA ASN A 306 -36.36 33.00 98.11
C ASN A 306 -35.86 33.94 97.01
N VAL A 307 -34.86 33.55 96.20
CA VAL A 307 -34.35 34.40 95.10
C VAL A 307 -35.37 34.63 93.97
N LEU A 308 -36.49 33.90 93.97
CA LEU A 308 -37.53 33.94 92.93
C LEU A 308 -38.91 34.38 93.46
N ASP A 309 -39.01 34.80 94.72
CA ASP A 309 -40.31 35.10 95.35
C ASP A 309 -40.76 36.57 95.19
N SER A 310 -40.00 37.36 94.42
CA SER A 310 -40.20 38.79 94.16
C SER A 310 -40.24 39.68 95.42
N ARG A 311 -39.73 39.21 96.57
CA ARG A 311 -39.66 39.97 97.82
C ARG A 311 -38.20 40.31 98.14
N SER A 312 -37.93 41.58 98.44
CA SER A 312 -36.57 42.04 98.76
C SER A 312 -36.17 41.84 100.22
N ASN A 313 -37.09 41.40 101.06
CA ASN A 313 -36.89 41.15 102.50
C ASN A 313 -36.77 39.65 102.84
N THR A 314 -36.77 38.79 101.84
CA THR A 314 -36.45 37.36 101.94
C THR A 314 -35.18 37.12 101.13
N ILE A 315 -34.29 36.29 101.65
CA ILE A 315 -33.00 36.05 101.02
C ILE A 315 -32.73 34.55 100.95
N TRP A 316 -32.07 34.12 99.89
CA TRP A 316 -31.26 32.92 99.96
C TRP A 316 -30.02 33.26 100.76
N HIS A 317 -29.66 32.38 101.68
CA HIS A 317 -28.42 32.52 102.40
C HIS A 317 -27.83 31.14 102.74
N THR A 318 -26.53 30.93 102.48
CA THR A 318 -25.73 29.78 102.96
C THR A 318 -25.45 29.79 104.48
N GLU A 319 -25.20 28.63 105.05
CA GLU A 319 -24.71 28.43 106.41
C GLU A 319 -23.33 29.06 106.62
N LEU A 320 -23.10 29.60 107.82
CA LEU A 320 -21.85 30.27 108.22
C LEU A 320 -20.63 29.33 108.30
N SER A 321 -20.83 28.02 108.25
CA SER A 321 -19.81 26.99 108.49
C SER A 321 -19.17 26.41 107.21
N VAL A 322 -19.63 26.82 106.02
CA VAL A 322 -19.19 26.26 104.73
C VAL A 322 -18.50 27.33 103.90
N ASN A 323 -17.23 27.12 103.52
CA ASN A 323 -16.48 28.07 102.68
C ASN A 323 -16.93 28.03 101.21
N HIS A 324 -16.65 29.11 100.49
CA HIS A 324 -16.79 29.20 99.03
C HIS A 324 -16.04 28.07 98.29
N PRO A 325 -16.46 27.71 97.06
CA PRO A 325 -17.52 28.35 96.27
C PRO A 325 -18.93 27.87 96.62
N HIS A 326 -19.89 28.80 96.56
CA HIS A 326 -21.31 28.50 96.71
C HIS A 326 -22.03 28.64 95.38
N SER A 327 -22.94 27.73 95.05
CA SER A 327 -23.65 27.75 93.78
C SER A 327 -25.15 27.62 93.96
N ILE A 328 -25.89 28.33 93.12
CA ILE A 328 -27.33 28.14 92.94
C ILE A 328 -27.59 27.88 91.45
N VAL A 329 -28.43 26.88 91.16
CA VAL A 329 -28.80 26.50 89.80
C VAL A 329 -30.28 26.72 89.60
N LEU A 330 -30.58 27.56 88.62
CA LEU A 330 -31.90 27.87 88.13
C LEU A 330 -32.18 27.00 86.90
N LYS A 331 -33.38 26.44 86.82
CA LYS A 331 -33.91 25.74 85.64
C LYS A 331 -35.09 26.52 85.08
N THR A 332 -35.05 26.80 83.79
CA THR A 332 -36.15 27.43 83.05
C THR A 332 -37.13 26.40 82.49
N SER A 333 -38.37 26.83 82.22
CA SER A 333 -39.45 25.97 81.69
C SER A 333 -39.14 25.39 80.30
N ASN A 334 -38.45 26.18 79.47
CA ASN A 334 -37.93 25.80 78.14
C ASN A 334 -36.46 26.24 78.02
N ALA A 335 -35.76 25.76 77.00
CA ALA A 335 -34.46 26.34 76.64
C ALA A 335 -34.67 27.70 75.97
N PHE A 336 -33.82 28.65 76.33
CA PHE A 336 -33.82 30.01 75.79
C PHE A 336 -32.39 30.42 75.42
N GLY A 337 -32.23 31.44 74.57
CA GLY A 337 -30.97 32.16 74.45
C GLY A 337 -30.78 33.05 75.66
N ILE A 338 -30.23 32.51 76.76
CA ILE A 338 -29.97 33.26 77.99
C ILE A 338 -28.88 34.30 77.67
N SER A 339 -29.17 35.58 77.91
CA SER A 339 -28.31 36.71 77.55
C SER A 339 -27.87 37.54 78.77
N GLY A 340 -28.33 37.17 79.97
CA GLY A 340 -27.84 37.81 81.17
C GLY A 340 -28.46 37.28 82.46
N LEU A 341 -27.87 37.73 83.57
CA LEU A 341 -28.33 37.46 84.93
C LEU A 341 -28.16 38.74 85.76
N SER A 342 -29.18 39.10 86.54
CA SER A 342 -29.03 40.11 87.58
C SER A 342 -29.14 39.49 88.96
N TYR A 343 -28.21 39.87 89.82
CA TYR A 343 -28.12 39.55 91.23
C TYR A 343 -28.55 40.77 92.05
N THR A 344 -29.45 40.60 93.01
CA THR A 344 -29.81 41.65 93.98
C THR A 344 -29.26 41.25 95.34
N ARG A 345 -28.43 42.10 95.95
CA ARG A 345 -27.86 41.82 97.28
C ARG A 345 -28.88 42.03 98.40
N SER A 346 -28.60 41.45 99.58
CA SER A 346 -29.38 41.69 100.80
C SER A 346 -29.10 43.09 101.38
N ASN A 347 -30.14 43.73 101.91
CA ASN A 347 -29.99 44.92 102.76
C ASN A 347 -29.79 44.56 104.25
N GLU A 348 -30.11 43.33 104.64
CA GLU A 348 -30.04 42.86 106.02
C GLU A 348 -28.75 42.07 106.29
N ASP A 349 -28.19 41.45 105.25
CA ASP A 349 -27.05 40.54 105.34
C ASP A 349 -25.84 41.06 104.56
N ILE A 350 -25.13 42.00 105.18
CA ILE A 350 -23.95 42.64 104.61
C ILE A 350 -22.75 41.68 104.49
N TYR A 351 -22.76 40.53 105.18
CA TYR A 351 -21.66 39.56 105.14
C TYR A 351 -21.83 38.52 104.03
N GLY A 352 -23.01 38.43 103.41
CA GLY A 352 -23.29 37.50 102.32
C GLY A 352 -23.22 38.14 100.94
N ILE A 353 -22.69 39.36 100.79
CA ILE A 353 -22.67 40.06 99.51
C ILE A 353 -21.66 39.39 98.58
N ILE A 354 -22.13 38.83 97.47
CA ILE A 354 -21.28 38.15 96.48
C ILE A 354 -20.43 39.20 95.76
N THR A 355 -19.11 39.07 95.84
CA THR A 355 -18.17 39.92 95.08
C THR A 355 -17.66 39.17 93.87
N ASP A 356 -17.12 37.97 94.02
CA ASP A 356 -16.54 37.25 92.89
C ASP A 356 -17.54 36.21 92.39
N TYR A 357 -17.81 36.19 91.10
CA TYR A 357 -18.85 35.34 90.53
C TYR A 357 -18.38 34.61 89.26
N ARG A 358 -19.05 33.50 88.98
CA ARG A 358 -19.07 32.83 87.69
C ARG A 358 -20.50 32.44 87.33
N ILE A 359 -20.90 32.70 86.10
CA ILE A 359 -22.21 32.34 85.54
C ILE A 359 -21.98 31.33 84.42
N GLU A 360 -22.71 30.23 84.49
CA GLU A 360 -22.61 29.13 83.55
C GLU A 360 -23.98 28.71 83.03
N ILE A 361 -24.07 28.32 81.75
CA ILE A 361 -25.29 27.89 81.08
C ILE A 361 -25.15 26.43 80.65
N SER A 362 -26.25 25.68 80.69
CA SER A 362 -26.29 24.29 80.26
C SER A 362 -27.65 23.92 79.65
N GLU A 363 -27.65 23.00 78.69
CA GLU A 363 -28.87 22.36 78.14
C GLU A 363 -29.27 21.08 78.90
N ASP A 364 -28.30 20.40 79.52
CA ASP A 364 -28.47 19.04 80.07
C ASP A 364 -28.17 18.94 81.57
N SER A 365 -27.76 20.05 82.22
CA SER A 365 -27.26 20.17 83.60
C SER A 365 -25.94 19.44 83.90
N ILE A 366 -25.32 18.82 82.89
CA ILE A 366 -24.08 18.05 83.01
C ILE A 366 -22.92 18.84 82.39
N SER A 367 -23.12 19.36 81.19
CA SER A 367 -22.14 20.10 80.40
C SER A 367 -22.41 21.60 80.55
N TRP A 368 -21.42 22.35 81.04
CA TRP A 368 -21.59 23.76 81.42
C TRP A 368 -20.66 24.66 80.64
N ASP A 369 -21.22 25.67 79.99
CA ASP A 369 -20.49 26.75 79.33
C ASP A 369 -20.37 27.95 80.27
N THR A 370 -19.15 28.39 80.59
CA THR A 370 -18.95 29.64 81.32
C THR A 370 -19.19 30.81 80.39
N VAL A 371 -20.28 31.55 80.63
CA VAL A 371 -20.72 32.69 79.81
C VAL A 371 -20.31 34.03 80.41
N ALA A 372 -20.05 34.07 81.72
CA ALA A 372 -19.49 35.24 82.38
C ALA A 372 -18.77 34.87 83.69
N SER A 373 -17.79 35.68 84.07
CA SER A 373 -17.15 35.66 85.38
C SER A 373 -16.56 37.03 85.66
N GLY A 374 -16.47 37.42 86.92
CA GLY A 374 -15.88 38.71 87.28
C GLY A 374 -16.10 39.05 88.74
N GLU A 375 -15.90 40.34 89.04
CA GLU A 375 -16.10 40.91 90.35
C GLU A 375 -17.25 41.93 90.30
N TRP A 376 -18.16 41.86 91.26
CA TRP A 376 -19.22 42.81 91.51
C TRP A 376 -18.82 43.73 92.65
N ASN A 377 -19.08 45.03 92.46
CA ASN A 377 -18.92 46.02 93.50
C ASN A 377 -19.96 45.77 94.62
N ALA A 378 -19.49 45.52 95.83
CA ALA A 378 -20.31 45.20 97.00
C ALA A 378 -21.34 46.30 97.35
N ASP A 379 -21.06 47.56 97.01
CA ASP A 379 -21.99 48.67 97.26
C ASP A 379 -23.24 48.61 96.36
N SER A 380 -23.16 47.89 95.23
CA SER A 380 -24.23 47.81 94.24
C SER A 380 -25.43 47.03 94.76
N MET A 381 -26.61 47.68 94.80
CA MET A 381 -27.85 47.01 95.21
C MET A 381 -28.27 45.91 94.23
N ILE A 382 -28.09 46.16 92.93
CA ILE A 382 -28.33 45.22 91.85
C ILE A 382 -27.07 45.17 90.99
N SER A 383 -26.54 43.98 90.81
CA SER A 383 -25.42 43.70 89.92
C SER A 383 -25.94 42.94 88.70
N LEU A 384 -25.81 43.54 87.51
CA LEU A 384 -26.29 42.96 86.27
C LEU A 384 -25.10 42.56 85.38
N VAL A 385 -25.17 41.36 84.84
CA VAL A 385 -24.22 40.84 83.85
C VAL A 385 -24.96 40.45 82.59
N ARG A 386 -24.49 40.98 81.45
CA ARG A 386 -24.96 40.64 80.11
C ARG A 386 -23.85 39.88 79.38
N PHE A 387 -24.23 38.88 78.60
CA PHE A 387 -23.33 38.06 77.79
C PHE A 387 -24.02 37.71 76.47
N ASP A 388 -23.25 37.22 75.49
CA ASP A 388 -23.84 36.74 74.23
C ASP A 388 -24.84 35.62 74.52
N ALA A 389 -26.02 35.73 73.93
CA ALA A 389 -27.11 34.81 74.17
C ALA A 389 -26.64 33.35 73.94
N THR A 390 -26.71 32.56 75.00
CA THR A 390 -26.26 31.17 75.01
C THR A 390 -27.48 30.27 75.21
N TRP A 391 -27.63 29.28 74.34
CA TRP A 391 -28.79 28.39 74.39
C TRP A 391 -28.68 27.46 75.59
N GLY A 392 -29.71 27.45 76.45
CA GLY A 392 -29.74 26.57 77.60
C GLY A 392 -31.03 26.74 78.40
N ASN A 393 -31.26 25.77 79.29
CA ASN A 393 -32.37 25.77 80.24
C ASN A 393 -31.92 25.63 81.69
N TYR A 394 -30.61 25.57 81.93
CA TYR A 394 -30.03 25.63 83.26
C TYR A 394 -29.04 26.80 83.33
N VAL A 395 -29.13 27.59 84.41
CA VAL A 395 -28.24 28.71 84.70
C VAL A 395 -27.67 28.52 86.10
N ARG A 396 -26.34 28.43 86.21
CA ARG A 396 -25.63 28.34 87.48
C ARG A 396 -24.99 29.68 87.80
N LEU A 397 -25.32 30.26 88.95
CA LEU A 397 -24.54 31.33 89.56
C LEU A 397 -23.67 30.71 90.65
N THR A 398 -22.36 30.84 90.51
CA THR A 398 -21.37 30.44 91.50
C THR A 398 -20.75 31.68 92.12
N SER A 399 -20.93 31.87 93.43
CA SER A 399 -20.18 32.81 94.25
C SER A 399 -18.82 32.21 94.61
N LEU A 400 -17.76 32.82 94.10
CA LEU A 400 -16.37 32.46 94.34
C LEU A 400 -15.81 33.14 95.58
N ALA A 401 -16.31 34.34 95.90
CA ALA A 401 -16.00 35.07 97.13
C ALA A 401 -17.16 36.01 97.50
N SER A 402 -17.17 36.41 98.77
CA SER A 402 -18.06 37.43 99.32
C SER A 402 -17.28 38.54 100.00
N GLU A 403 -17.94 39.67 100.22
CA GLU A 403 -17.35 40.86 100.81
C GLU A 403 -16.61 40.57 102.13
N ASN A 404 -15.47 41.22 102.33
CA ASN A 404 -14.60 41.06 103.50
C ASN A 404 -14.10 39.62 103.75
N GLY A 405 -14.12 38.75 102.73
CA GLY A 405 -13.64 37.36 102.85
C GLY A 405 -14.56 36.47 103.67
N SER A 406 -15.83 36.86 103.81
CA SER A 406 -16.85 36.08 104.48
C SER A 406 -17.00 34.69 103.83
N PRO A 407 -17.17 33.60 104.60
CA PRO A 407 -17.40 32.26 104.02
C PRO A 407 -18.79 32.11 103.40
N ARG A 408 -19.61 33.16 103.47
CA ARG A 408 -21.06 33.12 103.43
C ARG A 408 -21.56 33.83 102.16
N ALA A 409 -22.56 33.29 101.45
CA ALA A 409 -23.16 33.91 100.25
C ALA A 409 -24.69 34.09 100.37
N SER A 410 -25.17 35.25 99.95
CA SER A 410 -26.58 35.66 99.99
C SER A 410 -27.06 36.20 98.66
N ALA A 411 -28.34 36.03 98.37
CA ALA A 411 -29.03 36.77 97.30
C ALA A 411 -30.47 37.06 97.72
N ALA A 412 -30.91 38.31 97.54
CA ALA A 412 -32.32 38.66 97.73
C ALA A 412 -33.15 38.25 96.52
N GLN A 413 -32.68 38.56 95.30
CA GLN A 413 -33.35 38.18 94.06
C GLN A 413 -32.33 37.82 92.99
N ILE A 414 -32.69 36.85 92.14
CA ILE A 414 -31.97 36.56 90.90
C ILE A 414 -32.97 36.61 89.75
N HIS A 415 -32.62 37.36 88.70
CA HIS A 415 -33.38 37.38 87.46
C HIS A 415 -32.52 36.92 86.29
N LEU A 416 -33.15 36.26 85.33
CA LEU A 416 -32.55 35.88 84.07
C LEU A 416 -33.10 36.75 82.95
N TYR A 417 -32.26 36.98 81.94
CA TYR A 417 -32.65 37.70 80.75
C TYR A 417 -32.39 36.82 79.54
N ILE A 418 -33.29 36.92 78.56
CA ILE A 418 -33.27 36.14 77.33
C ILE A 418 -33.16 37.07 76.13
N GLU A 419 -32.68 36.56 75.01
CA GLU A 419 -32.88 37.17 73.71
C GLU A 419 -34.08 36.50 73.01
N PRO A 420 -35.27 37.15 72.94
CA PRO A 420 -36.45 36.57 72.31
C PRO A 420 -36.18 36.29 70.83
N GLY A 421 -36.53 35.09 70.38
CA GLY A 421 -36.29 34.66 69.00
C GLY A 421 -34.84 34.28 68.69
N TYR A 422 -33.97 34.15 69.70
CA TYR A 422 -32.65 33.57 69.50
C TYR A 422 -32.75 32.13 68.96
N LYS A 423 -31.95 31.82 67.95
CA LYS A 423 -31.85 30.52 67.30
C LYS A 423 -30.40 30.11 67.18
N ARG A 424 -30.11 28.81 67.30
CA ARG A 424 -28.76 28.23 67.12
C ARG A 424 -28.36 28.20 65.64
N ASP A 425 -27.07 28.32 65.37
CA ASP A 425 -26.54 28.11 64.03
C ASP A 425 -26.54 26.61 63.68
N GLN A 426 -26.86 26.27 62.43
CA GLN A 426 -26.76 24.91 61.91
C GLN A 426 -25.98 24.86 60.60
N ALA A 427 -25.48 23.67 60.27
CA ALA A 427 -24.75 23.40 59.05
C ALA A 427 -25.23 22.10 58.39
N ILE A 428 -25.12 22.05 57.06
CA ILE A 428 -25.43 20.87 56.25
C ILE A 428 -24.12 20.14 55.92
N ALA A 429 -24.07 18.84 56.18
CA ALA A 429 -23.06 17.94 55.63
C ALA A 429 -23.66 17.26 54.39
N PHE A 430 -23.25 17.69 53.19
CA PHE A 430 -23.70 17.11 51.92
C PHE A 430 -22.65 16.13 51.38
N THR A 431 -22.98 14.84 51.31
CA THR A 431 -22.11 13.79 50.78
C THR A 431 -21.74 14.09 49.32
N THR A 432 -20.47 13.90 48.97
CA THR A 432 -19.97 14.20 47.62
C THR A 432 -20.71 13.39 46.55
N ILE A 433 -21.24 14.09 45.53
CA ILE A 433 -21.86 13.49 44.37
C ILE A 433 -20.82 13.22 43.27
N PRO A 434 -21.11 12.38 42.26
CA PRO A 434 -20.21 12.22 41.12
C PRO A 434 -20.02 13.54 40.36
N ASP A 435 -18.79 13.90 40.01
CA ASP A 435 -18.52 15.10 39.20
C ASP A 435 -19.15 14.99 37.81
N THR A 436 -19.22 13.77 37.27
CA THR A 436 -19.81 13.50 35.95
C THR A 436 -20.58 12.19 35.89
N VAL A 437 -21.70 12.22 35.16
CA VAL A 437 -22.47 11.04 34.71
C VAL A 437 -22.73 11.15 33.22
N THR A 438 -23.33 10.14 32.58
CA THR A 438 -23.68 10.14 31.15
C THR A 438 -25.19 10.10 30.98
N TYR A 439 -25.71 10.75 29.93
CA TYR A 439 -27.11 10.66 29.58
C TYR A 439 -27.54 9.19 29.35
N GLY A 440 -28.62 8.78 30.03
CA GLY A 440 -29.09 7.40 30.09
C GLY A 440 -28.57 6.57 31.26
N ASP A 441 -27.69 7.11 32.10
CA ASP A 441 -27.29 6.45 33.35
C ASP A 441 -28.48 6.36 34.33
N THR A 442 -28.47 5.33 35.18
CA THR A 442 -29.51 5.13 36.18
C THR A 442 -29.51 6.26 37.22
N PRO A 443 -30.67 6.64 37.78
CA PRO A 443 -30.74 7.60 38.87
C PRO A 443 -29.88 7.19 40.06
N PHE A 444 -29.35 8.17 40.79
CA PHE A 444 -28.54 7.94 41.99
C PHE A 444 -29.07 8.72 43.19
N LEU A 445 -28.72 8.27 44.40
CA LEU A 445 -29.17 8.87 45.66
C LEU A 445 -28.33 10.09 46.04
N LEU A 446 -29.00 11.11 46.54
CA LEU A 446 -28.44 12.27 47.20
C LEU A 446 -28.54 12.05 48.71
N ASP A 447 -27.49 12.43 49.45
CA ASP A 447 -27.45 12.24 50.89
C ASP A 447 -26.85 13.47 51.56
N ALA A 448 -27.60 14.08 52.46
CA ALA A 448 -27.19 15.24 53.22
C ALA A 448 -27.88 15.24 54.58
N GLN A 449 -27.17 15.73 55.60
CA GLN A 449 -27.67 15.79 56.98
C GLN A 449 -27.40 17.17 57.57
N ALA A 450 -28.40 17.76 58.21
CA ALA A 450 -28.21 18.96 59.03
C ALA A 450 -27.82 18.53 60.46
N ASN A 451 -26.87 19.21 61.09
CA ASN A 451 -26.47 18.92 62.48
C ASN A 451 -27.61 19.16 63.50
N SER A 452 -28.65 19.90 63.11
CA SER A 452 -29.91 20.08 63.86
C SER A 452 -30.82 18.84 63.86
N GLY A 453 -30.61 17.90 62.93
CA GLY A 453 -31.51 16.77 62.66
C GLY A 453 -32.73 17.10 61.79
N LEU A 454 -32.85 18.35 61.30
CA LEU A 454 -33.93 18.75 60.41
C LEU A 454 -33.76 18.18 58.98
N PRO A 455 -34.86 17.83 58.27
CA PRO A 455 -34.81 17.18 56.96
C PRO A 455 -34.33 18.12 55.85
N VAL A 456 -33.26 17.73 55.14
CA VAL A 456 -32.67 18.52 54.05
C VAL A 456 -33.46 18.34 52.75
N ILE A 457 -33.59 19.40 51.96
CA ILE A 457 -34.26 19.38 50.65
C ILE A 457 -33.22 19.60 49.55
N PHE A 458 -33.34 18.85 48.46
CA PHE A 458 -32.48 18.99 47.29
C PHE A 458 -33.19 19.68 46.13
N THR A 459 -32.49 20.58 45.44
CA THR A 459 -32.96 21.21 44.21
C THR A 459 -31.89 21.14 43.12
N SER A 460 -32.33 21.18 41.85
CA SER A 460 -31.46 21.23 40.67
C SER A 460 -31.66 22.57 39.97
N SER A 461 -30.56 23.18 39.52
CA SER A 461 -30.61 24.42 38.75
C SER A 461 -31.27 24.27 37.37
N ASP A 462 -31.35 23.05 36.83
CA ASP A 462 -32.04 22.75 35.56
C ASP A 462 -32.66 21.35 35.61
N THR A 463 -34.00 21.31 35.67
CA THR A 463 -34.78 20.08 35.76
C THR A 463 -34.92 19.34 34.43
N ALA A 464 -34.61 19.99 33.29
CA ALA A 464 -34.54 19.34 31.98
C ALA A 464 -33.27 18.49 31.82
N VAL A 465 -32.21 18.81 32.58
CA VAL A 465 -30.95 18.04 32.60
C VAL A 465 -30.98 17.01 33.74
N VAL A 466 -31.30 17.44 34.96
CA VAL A 466 -31.45 16.54 36.12
C VAL A 466 -32.67 16.94 36.95
N SER A 467 -33.66 16.06 37.04
CA SER A 467 -34.82 16.24 37.91
C SER A 467 -34.62 15.52 39.24
N ILE A 468 -35.02 16.13 40.34
CA ILE A 468 -34.94 15.53 41.68
C ILE A 468 -36.33 15.12 42.14
N SER A 469 -36.46 13.90 42.66
CA SER A 469 -37.68 13.43 43.31
C SER A 469 -37.31 12.72 44.61
N SER A 470 -37.78 13.24 45.74
CA SER A 470 -37.26 12.90 47.07
C SER A 470 -35.74 13.08 47.08
N ASP A 471 -35.00 11.99 47.29
CA ASP A 471 -33.55 11.99 47.43
C ASP A 471 -32.87 11.35 46.22
N SER A 472 -33.56 11.24 45.07
CA SER A 472 -33.03 10.64 43.84
C SER A 472 -32.86 11.67 42.73
N ALA A 473 -31.65 11.73 42.17
CA ALA A 473 -31.31 12.53 41.00
C ALA A 473 -31.53 11.71 39.71
N TYR A 474 -32.49 12.10 38.88
CA TYR A 474 -32.84 11.45 37.61
C TYR A 474 -32.23 12.19 36.43
N ILE A 475 -31.47 11.49 35.61
CA ILE A 475 -30.80 12.05 34.44
C ILE A 475 -31.80 12.18 33.28
N LYS A 476 -32.02 13.40 32.79
CA LYS A 476 -33.05 13.75 31.77
C LYS A 476 -32.47 14.34 30.50
N GLY A 477 -31.29 14.93 30.56
CA GLY A 477 -30.61 15.50 29.40
C GLY A 477 -29.12 15.69 29.67
N ALA A 478 -28.35 15.98 28.62
CA ALA A 478 -26.94 16.32 28.75
C ALA A 478 -26.78 17.83 29.06
N GLY A 479 -25.86 18.17 29.97
CA GLY A 479 -25.67 19.54 30.45
C GLY A 479 -24.94 19.58 31.78
N THR A 480 -24.75 20.78 32.32
CA THR A 480 -24.16 20.98 33.66
C THR A 480 -25.19 21.63 34.57
N VAL A 481 -25.36 21.07 35.76
CA VAL A 481 -26.30 21.56 36.78
C VAL A 481 -25.61 21.76 38.11
N ILE A 482 -26.17 22.64 38.93
CA ILE A 482 -25.84 22.77 40.35
C ILE A 482 -26.95 22.08 41.14
N ILE A 483 -26.56 21.14 42.00
CA ILE A 483 -27.44 20.50 42.97
C ILE A 483 -27.23 21.21 44.32
N THR A 484 -28.31 21.78 44.85
CA THR A 484 -28.30 22.53 46.11
C THR A 484 -28.99 21.73 47.20
N ALA A 485 -28.32 21.56 48.34
CA ALA A 485 -28.90 21.04 49.57
C ALA A 485 -29.23 22.22 50.51
N SER A 486 -30.49 22.33 50.91
CA SER A 486 -31.03 23.46 51.69
C SER A 486 -31.75 23.01 52.96
N GLN A 487 -31.69 23.83 54.01
CA GLN A 487 -32.39 23.63 55.27
C GLN A 487 -32.84 24.96 55.87
N SER A 488 -34.15 25.20 55.93
CA SER A 488 -34.76 26.46 56.37
C SER A 488 -34.65 26.74 57.87
N GLY A 489 -34.33 25.73 58.68
CA GLY A 489 -34.40 25.85 60.14
C GLY A 489 -35.83 25.84 60.68
N ASP A 490 -35.95 26.14 61.96
CA ASP A 490 -37.19 26.09 62.75
C ASP A 490 -37.16 27.15 63.86
N ASP A 491 -37.95 26.99 64.92
CA ASP A 491 -37.98 27.93 66.05
C ASP A 491 -36.70 27.91 66.91
N SER A 492 -35.88 26.86 66.83
CA SER A 492 -34.65 26.67 67.61
C SER A 492 -33.37 26.83 66.80
N TRP A 493 -33.45 26.71 65.46
CA TRP A 493 -32.31 26.74 64.55
C TRP A 493 -32.50 27.78 63.43
N LYS A 494 -31.46 28.57 63.14
CA LYS A 494 -31.43 29.47 61.99
C LYS A 494 -31.44 28.67 60.70
N GLU A 495 -31.77 29.28 59.57
CA GLU A 495 -31.53 28.69 58.25
C GLU A 495 -30.05 28.30 58.10
N ALA A 496 -29.78 27.11 57.57
CA ALA A 496 -28.43 26.67 57.28
C ALA A 496 -27.93 27.34 55.99
N MET A 497 -26.63 27.62 55.89
CA MET A 497 -26.05 28.02 54.61
C MET A 497 -26.16 26.87 53.60
N ASP A 498 -26.73 27.15 52.43
CA ASP A 498 -26.86 26.19 51.33
C ASP A 498 -25.51 25.58 50.95
N VAL A 499 -25.49 24.26 50.76
CA VAL A 499 -24.32 23.54 50.24
C VAL A 499 -24.60 23.10 48.82
N VAL A 500 -23.74 23.52 47.89
CA VAL A 500 -23.91 23.28 46.45
C VAL A 500 -22.84 22.35 45.91
N GLN A 501 -23.23 21.46 44.99
CA GLN A 501 -22.31 20.62 44.24
C GLN A 501 -22.64 20.67 42.74
N THR A 502 -21.62 20.70 41.89
CA THR A 502 -21.78 20.74 40.43
C THR A 502 -21.77 19.32 39.87
N LEU A 503 -22.73 19.02 38.99
CA LEU A 503 -22.81 17.76 38.25
C LEU A 503 -22.82 18.04 36.75
N THR A 504 -21.95 17.36 36.00
CA THR A 504 -21.97 17.40 34.53
C THR A 504 -22.48 16.09 33.95
N VAL A 505 -23.61 16.15 33.25
CA VAL A 505 -24.15 15.05 32.44
C VAL A 505 -23.55 15.12 31.03
N ARG A 506 -22.65 14.17 30.73
CA ARG A 506 -22.06 14.03 29.40
C ARG A 506 -23.07 13.49 28.41
N LYS A 507 -22.93 13.93 27.15
CA LYS A 507 -23.69 13.36 26.03
C LYS A 507 -23.38 11.88 25.86
N ARG A 508 -24.39 11.09 25.49
CA ARG A 508 -24.22 9.67 25.17
C ARG A 508 -23.61 9.52 23.77
N THR A 509 -22.57 8.71 23.65
CA THR A 509 -21.93 8.46 22.35
C THR A 509 -22.77 7.51 21.50
N VAL A 510 -23.04 7.89 20.24
CA VAL A 510 -23.65 7.05 19.21
C VAL A 510 -22.72 6.87 18.03
N PHE A 511 -22.90 5.76 17.32
CA PHE A 511 -22.01 5.34 16.23
C PHE A 511 -22.80 5.18 14.93
N ILE A 512 -22.10 5.36 13.81
CA ILE A 512 -22.65 5.06 12.48
C ILE A 512 -22.30 3.63 12.11
N ARG A 513 -23.28 2.86 11.64
CA ARG A 513 -23.12 1.53 11.04
C ARG A 513 -23.66 1.50 9.61
N GLY A 514 -23.39 0.41 8.90
CA GLY A 514 -23.95 0.14 7.57
C GLY A 514 -23.25 0.84 6.40
N VAL A 515 -22.18 1.61 6.66
CA VAL A 515 -21.37 2.29 5.63
C VAL A 515 -20.01 1.59 5.50
N THR A 516 -19.58 1.37 4.26
CA THR A 516 -18.23 0.88 3.92
C THR A 516 -17.58 1.81 2.91
N VAL A 517 -16.27 1.67 2.71
CA VAL A 517 -15.49 2.43 1.72
C VAL A 517 -14.88 1.49 0.70
N GLN A 518 -14.89 1.90 -0.57
CA GLN A 518 -14.35 1.12 -1.67
C GLN A 518 -12.84 1.34 -1.84
N ASN A 519 -12.12 0.28 -2.20
CA ASN A 519 -10.75 0.39 -2.71
C ASN A 519 -10.75 1.08 -4.07
N LYS A 520 -9.65 1.76 -4.42
CA LYS A 520 -9.49 2.41 -5.73
C LYS A 520 -8.09 2.21 -6.29
N VAL A 521 -7.96 2.38 -7.59
CA VAL A 521 -6.65 2.54 -8.25
C VAL A 521 -6.23 4.00 -8.12
N TYR A 522 -4.93 4.25 -8.00
CA TYR A 522 -4.37 5.60 -7.94
C TYR A 522 -4.82 6.45 -9.15
N ASP A 523 -5.44 7.60 -8.85
CA ASP A 523 -6.03 8.53 -9.81
C ASP A 523 -5.65 10.00 -9.51
N GLY A 524 -4.66 10.20 -8.63
CA GLY A 524 -4.13 11.52 -8.26
C GLY A 524 -4.98 12.32 -7.27
N ASN A 525 -6.11 11.80 -6.77
CA ASN A 525 -6.95 12.47 -5.78
C ASN A 525 -7.21 11.60 -4.54
N ASN A 526 -7.54 12.26 -3.42
CA ASN A 526 -7.85 11.59 -2.15
C ASN A 526 -9.35 11.37 -1.94
N ILE A 527 -10.19 11.43 -2.98
CA ILE A 527 -11.64 11.22 -2.84
C ILE A 527 -11.91 9.72 -2.70
N ALA A 528 -12.70 9.37 -1.68
CA ALA A 528 -13.12 8.00 -1.40
C ALA A 528 -14.61 7.80 -1.71
N ALA A 529 -14.94 6.68 -2.35
CA ALA A 529 -16.32 6.30 -2.62
C ALA A 529 -16.88 5.47 -1.47
N LEU A 530 -17.99 5.92 -0.89
CA LEU A 530 -18.73 5.19 0.13
C LEU A 530 -19.80 4.29 -0.51
N SER A 531 -20.15 3.20 0.16
CA SER A 531 -21.27 2.33 -0.17
C SER A 531 -22.02 1.87 1.08
N GLY A 532 -23.27 1.43 0.90
CA GLY A 532 -24.16 1.03 1.98
C GLY A 532 -25.07 2.16 2.46
N THR A 533 -25.85 1.88 3.50
CA THR A 533 -26.83 2.81 4.07
C THR A 533 -26.46 3.10 5.52
N ALA A 534 -26.23 4.37 5.83
CA ALA A 534 -25.87 4.79 7.17
C ALA A 534 -27.04 4.66 8.14
N GLN A 535 -26.76 4.10 9.30
CA GLN A 535 -27.70 3.92 10.39
C GLN A 535 -27.05 4.31 11.72
N LEU A 536 -27.82 4.90 12.63
CA LEU A 536 -27.38 5.14 14.00
C LEU A 536 -27.48 3.85 14.82
N ASP A 537 -26.50 3.68 15.70
CA ASP A 537 -26.45 2.64 16.71
C ASP A 537 -26.29 3.27 18.10
N SER A 538 -26.77 2.57 19.13
CA SER A 538 -26.71 2.96 20.55
C SER A 538 -27.59 4.13 21.01
N VAL A 539 -28.60 4.51 20.22
CA VAL A 539 -29.69 5.42 20.65
C VAL A 539 -30.56 4.70 21.70
N LEU A 540 -30.93 5.40 22.78
CA LEU A 540 -31.80 4.84 23.81
C LEU A 540 -33.22 4.61 23.28
N ILE A 541 -33.87 3.57 23.79
CA ILE A 541 -35.24 3.24 23.40
C ILE A 541 -36.17 4.36 23.86
N GLY A 542 -36.95 4.92 22.94
CA GLY A 542 -37.90 6.01 23.20
C GLY A 542 -37.40 7.38 22.76
N ASP A 543 -36.10 7.55 22.57
CA ASP A 543 -35.51 8.80 22.10
C ASP A 543 -35.70 8.97 20.59
N THR A 544 -35.96 10.20 20.16
CA THR A 544 -36.09 10.58 18.75
C THR A 544 -34.78 11.20 18.26
N VAL A 545 -33.92 10.36 17.68
CA VAL A 545 -32.62 10.77 17.10
C VAL A 545 -32.46 10.17 15.71
N GLU A 546 -32.26 11.04 14.73
CA GLU A 546 -32.09 10.69 13.32
C GLU A 546 -30.71 11.10 12.81
N LEU A 547 -30.23 10.41 11.78
CA LEU A 547 -29.01 10.77 11.07
C LEU A 547 -29.37 11.63 9.85
N ALA A 548 -28.83 12.85 9.81
CA ALA A 548 -29.03 13.79 8.73
C ALA A 548 -27.70 14.13 8.01
N GLY A 549 -27.82 14.77 6.85
CA GLY A 549 -26.70 15.25 6.04
C GLY A 549 -26.26 14.25 4.96
N THR A 550 -25.38 14.71 4.08
CA THR A 550 -24.82 13.91 2.99
C THR A 550 -23.35 13.69 3.25
N ALA A 551 -22.95 12.41 3.30
CA ALA A 551 -21.57 12.08 3.61
C ALA A 551 -20.61 12.38 2.45
N SER A 552 -19.42 12.85 2.81
CA SER A 552 -18.25 12.92 1.96
C SER A 552 -17.12 12.14 2.64
N ALA A 553 -16.23 11.54 1.86
CA ALA A 553 -15.15 10.73 2.39
C ALA A 553 -13.85 11.03 1.67
N LEU A 554 -12.79 11.20 2.45
CA LEU A 554 -11.45 11.48 1.95
C LEU A 554 -10.46 10.50 2.58
N PHE A 555 -9.58 9.95 1.74
CA PHE A 555 -8.34 9.34 2.20
C PHE A 555 -7.46 10.39 2.87
N ASP A 556 -6.70 9.96 3.86
CA ASP A 556 -5.72 10.79 4.57
C ASP A 556 -4.59 11.32 3.67
N ASP A 557 -4.30 10.62 2.57
CA ASP A 557 -3.40 11.04 1.50
C ASP A 557 -3.84 10.44 0.16
N LYS A 558 -3.37 11.01 -0.95
CA LYS A 558 -3.69 10.55 -2.32
C LYS A 558 -2.82 9.38 -2.80
N THR A 559 -1.69 9.09 -2.15
CA THR A 559 -0.68 8.12 -2.60
C THR A 559 -1.12 6.67 -2.41
N ALA A 560 -0.65 5.80 -3.31
CA ALA A 560 -0.93 4.37 -3.27
C ALA A 560 -0.37 3.72 -2.00
N ALA A 561 -1.26 3.11 -1.22
CA ALA A 561 -0.93 2.38 0.00
C ALA A 561 -2.10 1.48 0.43
N GLU A 562 -1.78 0.43 1.16
CA GLU A 562 -2.77 -0.43 1.82
C GLU A 562 -3.30 0.22 3.11
N ASN A 563 -4.54 -0.11 3.48
CA ASN A 563 -5.14 0.23 4.78
C ASN A 563 -5.13 1.74 5.13
N ARG A 564 -5.19 2.62 4.13
CA ARG A 564 -5.27 4.07 4.31
C ARG A 564 -6.49 4.46 5.13
N ILE A 565 -6.34 5.45 6.01
CA ILE A 565 -7.45 5.95 6.81
C ILE A 565 -8.35 6.79 5.92
N VAL A 566 -9.65 6.53 5.97
CA VAL A 566 -10.68 7.32 5.31
C VAL A 566 -11.52 8.02 6.36
N THR A 567 -11.51 9.35 6.34
CA THR A 567 -12.34 10.16 7.24
C THR A 567 -13.66 10.47 6.56
N VAL A 568 -14.77 10.09 7.21
CA VAL A 568 -16.13 10.36 6.73
C VAL A 568 -16.67 11.59 7.44
N ASN A 569 -17.08 12.59 6.66
CA ASN A 569 -17.62 13.85 7.12
C ASN A 569 -19.04 14.06 6.57
N GLY A 570 -19.80 15.01 7.14
CA GLY A 570 -21.10 15.45 6.60
C GLY A 570 -22.32 14.79 7.24
N TYR A 571 -22.12 13.79 8.11
CA TYR A 571 -23.20 13.31 8.98
C TYR A 571 -23.41 14.24 10.19
N SER A 572 -24.66 14.40 10.59
CA SER A 572 -25.10 15.17 11.75
C SER A 572 -26.28 14.48 12.42
N LEU A 573 -26.55 14.81 13.69
CA LEU A 573 -27.73 14.32 14.40
C LEU A 573 -28.86 15.35 14.30
N SER A 574 -30.09 14.86 14.13
CA SER A 574 -31.33 15.64 14.19
C SER A 574 -32.38 14.92 15.03
N GLY A 575 -33.49 15.60 15.34
CA GLY A 575 -34.54 15.10 16.23
C GLY A 575 -34.51 15.76 17.60
N ASP A 576 -35.59 15.58 18.36
CA ASP A 576 -35.83 16.31 19.61
C ASP A 576 -34.80 15.99 20.70
N ASP A 577 -34.29 14.75 20.71
CA ASP A 577 -33.32 14.29 21.72
C ASP A 577 -31.86 14.40 21.25
N ALA A 578 -31.60 14.85 20.02
CA ALA A 578 -30.26 14.86 19.41
C ALA A 578 -29.22 15.64 20.23
N ALA A 579 -29.65 16.66 20.98
CA ALA A 579 -28.78 17.45 21.86
C ALA A 579 -28.11 16.61 22.95
N ASN A 580 -28.73 15.49 23.35
CA ASN A 580 -28.23 14.59 24.39
C ASN A 580 -27.17 13.59 23.90
N TYR A 581 -26.89 13.58 22.60
CA TYR A 581 -26.01 12.61 21.96
C TYR A 581 -24.79 13.25 21.31
N TYR A 582 -23.70 12.51 21.33
CA TYR A 582 -22.47 12.82 20.62
C TYR A 582 -22.27 11.80 19.50
N LEU A 583 -22.28 12.27 18.25
CA LEU A 583 -21.99 11.43 17.09
C LEU A 583 -20.48 11.19 16.99
N GLN A 584 -20.05 9.96 17.23
CA GLN A 584 -18.66 9.59 17.08
C GLN A 584 -18.25 9.73 15.59
N PRO A 585 -17.18 10.48 15.27
CA PRO A 585 -16.67 10.56 13.90
C PRO A 585 -16.34 9.19 13.32
N LEU A 586 -16.84 8.91 12.11
CA LEU A 586 -16.62 7.63 11.43
C LEU A 586 -15.29 7.65 10.66
N LYS A 587 -14.41 6.70 10.99
CA LYS A 587 -13.19 6.41 10.24
C LYS A 587 -13.25 5.00 9.69
N LEU A 588 -12.96 4.86 8.41
CA LEU A 588 -12.89 3.58 7.70
C LEU A 588 -11.48 3.35 7.16
N ARG A 589 -11.26 2.19 6.53
CA ARG A 589 -9.99 1.87 5.86
C ARG A 589 -10.24 1.27 4.47
N ALA A 590 -9.43 1.70 3.50
CA ALA A 590 -9.40 1.14 2.16
C ALA A 590 -7.99 1.22 1.58
N THR A 591 -7.76 0.52 0.48
CA THR A 591 -6.50 0.48 -0.25
C THR A 591 -6.59 1.37 -1.50
N ILE A 592 -5.54 2.17 -1.73
CA ILE A 592 -5.26 2.78 -3.03
C ILE A 592 -4.17 1.92 -3.70
N THR A 593 -4.51 1.18 -4.75
CA THR A 593 -3.55 0.34 -5.47
C THR A 593 -2.74 1.18 -6.48
N PRO A 594 -1.44 0.89 -6.66
CA PRO A 594 -0.63 1.57 -7.67
C PRO A 594 -1.22 1.43 -9.07
N LYS A 595 -1.14 2.48 -9.89
CA LYS A 595 -1.66 2.49 -11.25
C LYS A 595 -0.71 1.75 -12.21
N PRO A 596 -1.18 0.83 -13.06
CA PRO A 596 -0.34 0.18 -14.06
C PRO A 596 0.15 1.19 -15.11
N LEU A 597 1.43 1.10 -15.47
CA LEU A 597 2.02 1.78 -16.61
C LEU A 597 2.48 0.78 -17.65
N SER A 598 2.28 1.12 -18.93
CA SER A 598 2.79 0.37 -20.07
C SER A 598 3.94 1.12 -20.73
N VAL A 599 4.90 0.38 -21.30
CA VAL A 599 5.95 0.95 -22.15
C VAL A 599 5.50 0.87 -23.60
N ILE A 600 5.54 2.00 -24.31
CA ILE A 600 5.23 2.10 -25.74
C ILE A 600 6.41 2.72 -26.51
N GLY A 601 6.33 2.75 -27.85
CA GLY A 601 7.32 3.41 -28.70
C GLY A 601 8.53 2.56 -29.09
N ILE A 602 8.56 1.28 -28.69
CA ILE A 602 9.58 0.31 -29.10
C ILE A 602 8.97 -0.91 -29.80
N VAL A 603 9.75 -1.51 -30.70
CA VAL A 603 9.41 -2.77 -31.39
C VAL A 603 10.60 -3.72 -31.38
N ALA A 604 10.32 -5.03 -31.37
CA ALA A 604 11.32 -6.06 -31.56
C ALA A 604 11.57 -6.26 -33.06
N GLN A 605 12.84 -6.39 -33.45
CA GLN A 605 13.24 -6.52 -34.85
C GLN A 605 13.27 -7.98 -35.28
N ASN A 606 12.89 -8.20 -36.55
CA ASN A 606 13.05 -9.51 -37.20
C ASN A 606 14.54 -9.82 -37.39
N LYS A 607 14.91 -11.10 -37.33
CA LYS A 607 16.28 -11.56 -37.60
C LYS A 607 16.29 -12.81 -38.45
N VAL A 608 17.44 -13.10 -39.06
CA VAL A 608 17.72 -14.41 -39.65
C VAL A 608 18.27 -15.32 -38.56
N TYR A 609 17.96 -16.61 -38.63
CA TYR A 609 18.45 -17.59 -37.68
C TYR A 609 19.99 -17.57 -37.57
N ASP A 610 20.48 -17.37 -36.35
CA ASP A 610 21.90 -17.22 -35.99
C ASP A 610 22.29 -18.07 -34.76
N GLY A 611 21.41 -18.98 -34.34
CA GLY A 611 21.63 -19.90 -33.24
C GLY A 611 21.42 -19.32 -31.83
N ASN A 612 21.06 -18.03 -31.70
CA ASN A 612 20.78 -17.41 -30.40
C ASN A 612 19.38 -16.79 -30.31
N ASN A 613 18.86 -16.69 -29.09
CA ASN A 613 17.55 -16.09 -28.81
C ASN A 613 17.63 -14.60 -28.45
N ILE A 614 18.73 -13.91 -28.75
CA ILE A 614 18.85 -12.47 -28.46
C ILE A 614 18.02 -11.69 -29.49
N ALA A 615 17.15 -10.82 -28.99
CA ALA A 615 16.36 -9.90 -29.81
C ALA A 615 16.94 -8.48 -29.74
N THR A 616 16.87 -7.76 -30.85
CA THR A 616 17.21 -6.34 -30.91
C THR A 616 15.94 -5.50 -30.86
N LEU A 617 15.97 -4.43 -30.05
CA LEU A 617 14.90 -3.45 -29.96
C LEU A 617 15.23 -2.22 -30.81
N SER A 618 14.21 -1.57 -31.33
CA SER A 618 14.34 -0.27 -32.00
C SER A 618 13.20 0.67 -31.59
N GLY A 619 13.39 1.98 -31.78
CA GLY A 619 12.46 3.01 -31.34
C GLY A 619 12.91 3.69 -30.05
N THR A 620 12.01 4.44 -29.42
CA THR A 620 12.28 5.15 -28.17
C THR A 620 11.19 4.79 -27.17
N ALA A 621 11.60 4.17 -26.06
CA ALA A 621 10.68 3.75 -25.02
C ALA A 621 10.16 4.94 -24.25
N VAL A 622 8.84 5.02 -24.11
CA VAL A 622 8.16 6.03 -23.31
C VAL A 622 7.07 5.38 -22.46
N LEU A 623 6.76 5.99 -21.32
CA LEU A 623 5.65 5.55 -20.49
C LEU A 623 4.33 6.07 -21.05
N ASP A 624 3.35 5.19 -21.09
CA ASP A 624 1.97 5.57 -21.31
C ASP A 624 1.19 5.65 -19.99
N SER A 625 0.16 6.50 -19.93
CA SER A 625 -0.81 6.59 -18.83
C SER A 625 -0.32 7.17 -17.49
N VAL A 626 0.85 7.82 -17.44
CA VAL A 626 1.28 8.66 -16.31
C VAL A 626 0.30 9.83 -16.15
N LEU A 627 -0.17 10.09 -14.93
CA LEU A 627 -1.10 11.20 -14.68
C LEU A 627 -0.41 12.56 -14.85
N PRO A 628 -1.12 13.59 -15.38
CA PRO A 628 -0.56 14.93 -15.49
C PRO A 628 -0.11 15.49 -14.14
N GLY A 629 1.12 16.01 -14.09
CA GLY A 629 1.71 16.59 -12.89
C GLY A 629 2.55 15.63 -12.05
N ASP A 630 2.44 14.31 -12.27
CA ASP A 630 3.28 13.33 -11.60
C ASP A 630 4.64 13.18 -12.27
N LEU A 631 5.70 13.06 -11.48
CA LEU A 631 7.06 12.84 -11.94
C LEU A 631 7.42 11.35 -11.87
N VAL A 632 7.23 10.65 -12.99
CA VAL A 632 7.64 9.25 -13.19
C VAL A 632 8.51 9.13 -14.42
N VAL A 633 9.73 8.60 -14.24
CA VAL A 633 10.75 8.49 -15.26
C VAL A 633 11.06 7.02 -15.54
N LEU A 634 10.98 6.63 -16.81
CA LEU A 634 11.44 5.34 -17.29
C LEU A 634 12.96 5.35 -17.48
N GLY A 635 13.64 4.46 -16.79
CA GLY A 635 15.07 4.24 -16.90
C GLY A 635 15.42 2.77 -17.11
N GLY A 636 16.70 2.46 -16.94
CA GLY A 636 17.24 1.11 -17.13
C GLY A 636 17.63 0.81 -18.58
N ASN A 637 18.46 -0.21 -18.75
CA ASN A 637 18.91 -0.69 -20.05
C ASN A 637 18.13 -1.95 -20.40
N ALA A 638 17.19 -1.83 -21.33
CA ALA A 638 16.36 -2.95 -21.72
C ALA A 638 17.16 -4.02 -22.48
N SER A 639 16.97 -5.28 -22.10
CA SER A 639 17.37 -6.45 -22.86
C SER A 639 16.13 -7.18 -23.37
N ALA A 640 16.24 -7.78 -24.54
CA ALA A 640 15.14 -8.48 -25.17
C ALA A 640 15.60 -9.86 -25.62
N VAL A 641 14.76 -10.86 -25.38
CA VAL A 641 15.00 -12.24 -25.79
C VAL A 641 13.75 -12.83 -26.41
N PHE A 642 13.95 -13.56 -27.50
CA PHE A 642 12.95 -14.47 -28.03
C PHE A 642 12.69 -15.59 -27.02
N ASP A 643 11.44 -16.04 -26.97
CA ASP A 643 11.00 -17.19 -26.17
C ASP A 643 11.78 -18.47 -26.48
N ASP A 644 12.22 -18.66 -27.72
CA ASP A 644 13.17 -19.69 -28.13
C ASP A 644 13.96 -19.28 -29.40
N LYS A 645 15.08 -19.97 -29.66
CA LYS A 645 16.06 -19.61 -30.70
C LYS A 645 15.68 -20.03 -32.12
N THR A 646 14.66 -20.88 -32.29
CA THR A 646 14.34 -21.53 -33.58
C THR A 646 13.62 -20.59 -34.56
N ALA A 647 13.71 -20.87 -35.86
CA ALA A 647 13.03 -20.07 -36.88
C ALA A 647 11.51 -20.24 -36.80
N ALA A 648 10.79 -19.14 -36.64
CA ALA A 648 9.33 -19.08 -36.59
C ALA A 648 8.83 -17.66 -36.78
N GLU A 649 7.61 -17.52 -37.28
CA GLU A 649 6.89 -16.25 -37.35
C GLU A 649 6.30 -15.86 -35.99
N ASN A 650 6.18 -14.56 -35.72
CA ASN A 650 5.45 -14.01 -34.58
C ASN A 650 5.87 -14.54 -33.19
N ARG A 651 7.15 -14.89 -33.03
CA ARG A 651 7.72 -15.32 -31.75
C ARG A 651 7.55 -14.26 -30.67
N ILE A 652 7.30 -14.71 -29.43
CA ILE A 652 7.19 -13.79 -28.30
C ILE A 652 8.58 -13.28 -27.95
N VAL A 653 8.70 -11.97 -27.79
CA VAL A 653 9.91 -11.31 -27.31
C VAL A 653 9.63 -10.72 -25.93
N THR A 654 10.31 -11.25 -24.92
CA THR A 654 10.22 -10.75 -23.54
C THR A 654 11.21 -9.62 -23.37
N VAL A 655 10.74 -8.46 -22.93
CA VAL A 655 11.58 -7.29 -22.66
C VAL A 655 11.75 -7.13 -21.15
N ASN A 656 13.00 -7.11 -20.71
CA ASN A 656 13.39 -6.95 -19.31
C ASN A 656 14.33 -5.75 -19.15
N GLY A 657 14.54 -5.28 -17.92
CA GLY A 657 15.57 -4.27 -17.61
C GLY A 657 15.09 -2.82 -17.59
N TYR A 658 13.82 -2.55 -17.90
CA TYR A 658 13.20 -1.26 -17.60
C TYR A 658 12.92 -1.12 -16.10
N SER A 659 13.13 0.08 -15.58
CA SER A 659 12.80 0.45 -14.21
C SER A 659 12.10 1.80 -14.16
N LEU A 660 11.31 2.03 -13.11
CA LEU A 660 10.70 3.32 -12.85
C LEU A 660 11.48 4.06 -11.76
N SER A 661 11.53 5.38 -11.86
CA SER A 661 12.11 6.29 -10.87
C SER A 661 11.34 7.62 -10.86
N GLY A 662 11.70 8.54 -9.96
CA GLY A 662 11.01 9.82 -9.77
C GLY A 662 10.20 9.86 -8.47
N ASP A 663 9.72 11.05 -8.11
CA ASP A 663 9.12 11.31 -6.80
C ASP A 663 7.78 10.58 -6.62
N ASP A 664 7.01 10.38 -7.71
CA ASP A 664 5.70 9.75 -7.66
C ASP A 664 5.73 8.25 -8.00
N VAL A 665 6.92 7.65 -8.14
CA VAL A 665 7.08 6.27 -8.64
C VAL A 665 6.32 5.23 -7.81
N ALA A 666 6.21 5.42 -6.49
CA ALA A 666 5.51 4.50 -5.59
C ALA A 666 4.01 4.38 -5.90
N ASN A 667 3.43 5.34 -6.63
CA ASN A 667 2.03 5.33 -7.03
C ASN A 667 1.76 4.51 -8.29
N TYR A 668 2.81 3.94 -8.90
CA TYR A 668 2.73 3.23 -10.16
C TYR A 668 3.48 1.90 -10.12
N TYR A 669 3.16 1.02 -11.06
CA TYR A 669 3.97 -0.16 -11.34
C TYR A 669 4.07 -0.39 -12.84
N LEU A 670 5.21 -0.91 -13.28
CA LEU A 670 5.43 -1.21 -14.69
C LEU A 670 4.83 -2.57 -15.02
N GLN A 671 3.96 -2.62 -16.03
CA GLN A 671 3.44 -3.88 -16.53
C GLN A 671 4.50 -4.62 -17.35
N PRO A 672 4.54 -5.97 -17.30
CA PRO A 672 5.39 -6.75 -18.18
C PRO A 672 5.14 -6.43 -19.66
N LEU A 673 6.21 -6.20 -20.42
CA LEU A 673 6.14 -5.92 -21.86
C LEU A 673 6.47 -7.18 -22.67
N GLN A 674 5.55 -7.56 -23.55
CA GLN A 674 5.75 -8.60 -24.55
C GLN A 674 5.58 -8.02 -25.95
N LEU A 675 6.60 -8.22 -26.79
CA LEU A 675 6.59 -7.84 -28.20
C LEU A 675 6.56 -9.10 -29.07
N ARG A 676 6.47 -8.91 -30.39
CA ARG A 676 6.55 -10.01 -31.37
C ARG A 676 7.50 -9.66 -32.51
N ALA A 677 8.25 -10.64 -32.95
CA ALA A 677 9.11 -10.56 -34.13
C ALA A 677 9.31 -11.95 -34.75
N THR A 678 9.82 -11.99 -35.97
CA THR A 678 10.06 -13.22 -36.75
C THR A 678 11.55 -13.57 -36.76
N ILE A 679 11.87 -14.84 -36.52
CA ILE A 679 13.17 -15.43 -36.84
C ILE A 679 13.00 -16.17 -38.17
N THR A 680 13.59 -15.65 -39.25
CA THR A 680 13.50 -16.23 -40.59
C THR A 680 14.55 -17.34 -40.75
N PRO A 681 14.23 -18.49 -41.37
CA PRO A 681 15.20 -19.57 -41.58
C PRO A 681 16.45 -19.09 -42.34
N LYS A 682 17.64 -19.54 -41.92
CA LYS A 682 18.89 -19.18 -42.60
C LYS A 682 19.02 -19.91 -43.94
N PRO A 683 19.24 -19.22 -45.07
CA PRO A 683 19.39 -19.89 -46.36
C PRO A 683 20.68 -20.71 -46.42
N LEU A 684 20.59 -21.91 -46.97
CA LEU A 684 21.69 -22.82 -47.27
C LEU A 684 21.77 -23.12 -48.76
N SER A 685 22.97 -23.44 -49.21
CA SER A 685 23.25 -24.00 -50.54
C SER A 685 23.85 -25.39 -50.42
N VAL A 686 23.53 -26.29 -51.35
CA VAL A 686 24.24 -27.57 -51.46
C VAL A 686 25.48 -27.38 -52.35
N ILE A 687 26.62 -27.87 -51.86
CA ILE A 687 27.94 -27.87 -52.51
C ILE A 687 28.51 -29.30 -52.53
N GLY A 688 29.66 -29.51 -53.17
CA GLY A 688 30.39 -30.79 -53.14
C GLY A 688 29.93 -31.84 -54.17
N ILE A 689 28.92 -31.52 -54.98
CA ILE A 689 28.47 -32.33 -56.12
C ILE A 689 28.75 -31.62 -57.45
N VAL A 690 29.03 -32.42 -58.48
CA VAL A 690 29.21 -31.95 -59.86
C VAL A 690 28.41 -32.84 -60.83
N ALA A 691 27.93 -32.24 -61.92
CA ALA A 691 27.29 -32.98 -62.99
C ALA A 691 28.34 -33.55 -63.95
N GLN A 692 28.27 -34.85 -64.21
CA GLN A 692 29.25 -35.57 -65.02
C GLN A 692 28.95 -35.46 -66.51
N ASN A 693 30.02 -35.33 -67.31
CA ASN A 693 29.91 -35.37 -68.75
C ASN A 693 29.36 -36.74 -69.16
N LYS A 694 28.51 -36.77 -70.19
CA LYS A 694 28.06 -38.04 -70.78
C LYS A 694 28.18 -38.04 -72.30
N VAL A 695 28.17 -39.21 -72.89
CA VAL A 695 28.02 -39.38 -74.34
C VAL A 695 26.53 -39.42 -74.67
N TYR A 696 26.13 -38.87 -75.81
CA TYR A 696 24.75 -38.84 -76.27
C TYR A 696 24.13 -40.25 -76.30
N ASP A 697 23.01 -40.42 -75.60
CA ASP A 697 22.33 -41.70 -75.38
C ASP A 697 20.83 -41.64 -75.71
N GLY A 698 20.36 -40.49 -76.20
CA GLY A 698 18.95 -40.25 -76.56
C GLY A 698 18.08 -39.69 -75.42
N ASN A 699 18.62 -39.49 -74.22
CA ASN A 699 17.91 -39.03 -73.03
C ASN A 699 18.59 -37.79 -72.40
N ASN A 700 17.85 -37.01 -71.61
CA ASN A 700 18.37 -35.81 -70.93
C ASN A 700 18.71 -36.01 -69.45
N ILE A 701 18.81 -37.27 -68.99
CA ILE A 701 19.17 -37.58 -67.61
C ILE A 701 20.67 -37.30 -67.40
N ALA A 702 21.00 -36.57 -66.33
CA ALA A 702 22.37 -36.29 -65.91
C ALA A 702 22.75 -37.19 -64.72
N THR A 703 24.00 -37.63 -64.68
CA THR A 703 24.57 -38.30 -63.52
C THR A 703 25.35 -37.30 -62.67
N LEU A 704 25.18 -37.39 -61.36
CA LEU A 704 25.92 -36.58 -60.39
C LEU A 704 27.03 -37.42 -59.77
N SER A 705 28.11 -36.75 -59.36
CA SER A 705 29.18 -37.36 -58.57
C SER A 705 29.61 -36.43 -57.44
N GLY A 706 30.33 -36.96 -56.46
CA GLY A 706 30.72 -36.24 -55.24
C GLY A 706 29.74 -36.50 -54.10
N THR A 707 29.93 -35.80 -52.99
CA THR A 707 29.09 -35.92 -51.79
C THR A 707 28.43 -34.58 -51.55
N ALA A 708 27.10 -34.56 -51.45
CA ALA A 708 26.36 -33.35 -51.13
C ALA A 708 26.68 -32.90 -49.71
N VAL A 709 27.10 -31.65 -49.57
CA VAL A 709 27.36 -31.00 -48.29
C VAL A 709 26.61 -29.67 -48.28
N LEU A 710 26.06 -29.28 -47.13
CA LEU A 710 25.44 -27.97 -46.96
C LEU A 710 26.52 -26.94 -46.62
N ASP A 711 26.46 -25.77 -47.25
CA ASP A 711 27.25 -24.62 -46.82
C ASP A 711 26.83 -24.17 -45.41
N SER A 712 27.57 -23.21 -44.83
CA SER A 712 27.18 -22.30 -43.73
C SER A 712 26.25 -22.76 -42.58
N VAL A 713 26.09 -24.07 -42.33
CA VAL A 713 25.43 -24.63 -41.15
C VAL A 713 26.16 -24.12 -39.92
N LEU A 714 25.41 -23.61 -38.95
CA LEU A 714 26.00 -23.05 -37.74
C LEU A 714 26.66 -24.16 -36.91
N PRO A 715 27.81 -23.89 -36.26
CA PRO A 715 28.47 -24.88 -35.42
C PRO A 715 27.55 -25.44 -34.34
N GLY A 716 27.45 -26.77 -34.26
CA GLY A 716 26.63 -27.49 -33.28
C GLY A 716 25.23 -27.85 -33.76
N ASP A 717 24.74 -27.27 -34.85
CA ASP A 717 23.48 -27.67 -35.46
C ASP A 717 23.66 -28.93 -36.32
N ILE A 718 22.64 -29.79 -36.33
CA ILE A 718 22.61 -31.03 -37.11
C ILE A 718 21.60 -30.88 -38.24
N VAL A 719 22.13 -30.61 -39.44
CA VAL A 719 21.35 -30.49 -40.68
C VAL A 719 22.10 -31.21 -41.80
N GLU A 720 21.41 -32.10 -42.51
CA GLU A 720 21.98 -32.92 -43.59
C GLU A 720 21.14 -32.79 -44.88
N PRO A 721 21.79 -32.70 -46.06
CA PRO A 721 21.09 -32.76 -47.34
C PRO A 721 20.70 -34.21 -47.64
N SER A 722 19.46 -34.44 -48.02
CA SER A 722 18.93 -35.78 -48.31
C SER A 722 17.82 -35.71 -49.37
N GLY A 723 17.05 -36.79 -49.55
CA GLY A 723 15.97 -36.87 -50.52
C GLY A 723 16.36 -37.60 -51.81
N THR A 724 15.38 -37.81 -52.69
CA THR A 724 15.60 -38.44 -53.99
C THR A 724 16.01 -37.38 -54.99
N VAL A 725 17.32 -37.26 -55.22
CA VAL A 725 17.90 -36.26 -56.12
C VAL A 725 17.69 -36.64 -57.58
N SER A 726 17.17 -35.71 -58.37
CA SER A 726 17.10 -35.83 -59.82
C SER A 726 17.91 -34.72 -60.48
N ALA A 727 18.67 -35.06 -61.52
CA ALA A 727 19.45 -34.13 -62.30
C ALA A 727 19.14 -34.33 -63.78
N VAL A 728 18.75 -33.26 -64.45
CA VAL A 728 18.40 -33.29 -65.87
C VAL A 728 19.09 -32.17 -66.61
N TYR A 729 19.58 -32.49 -67.80
CA TYR A 729 19.95 -31.50 -68.80
C TYR A 729 18.69 -30.79 -69.30
N ASP A 730 18.83 -29.52 -69.67
CA ASP A 730 17.82 -28.71 -70.34
C ASP A 730 17.19 -29.40 -71.56
N ASP A 731 18.00 -30.07 -72.38
CA ASP A 731 17.54 -30.98 -73.45
C ASP A 731 18.51 -32.17 -73.66
N LYS A 732 18.19 -33.10 -74.57
CA LYS A 732 19.00 -34.31 -74.80
C LYS A 732 20.23 -34.12 -75.72
N ASN A 733 20.35 -33.00 -76.42
CA ASN A 733 21.31 -32.83 -77.52
C ASN A 733 22.75 -32.59 -77.05
N ALA A 734 23.75 -32.93 -77.87
CA ALA A 734 25.17 -32.77 -77.54
C ALA A 734 25.61 -31.30 -77.56
N ASN A 735 26.28 -30.84 -76.49
CA ASN A 735 26.87 -29.50 -76.36
C ASN A 735 27.87 -29.48 -75.17
N SER A 736 28.88 -28.63 -75.23
CA SER A 736 30.00 -28.58 -74.27
C SER A 736 29.73 -27.81 -72.96
N ASN A 737 28.56 -27.17 -72.78
CA ASN A 737 28.26 -26.39 -71.56
C ASN A 737 26.75 -26.33 -71.25
N LYS A 738 26.13 -27.49 -71.13
CA LYS A 738 24.70 -27.61 -70.89
C LYS A 738 24.36 -27.33 -69.43
N LEU A 739 23.21 -26.70 -69.24
CA LEU A 739 22.65 -26.45 -67.92
C LEU A 739 22.08 -27.75 -67.36
N VAL A 740 22.45 -28.09 -66.13
CA VAL A 740 21.92 -29.23 -65.39
C VAL A 740 21.12 -28.72 -64.22
N THR A 741 19.80 -28.86 -64.28
CA THR A 741 18.91 -28.51 -63.17
C THR A 741 18.84 -29.69 -62.20
N VAL A 742 19.23 -29.46 -60.95
CA VAL A 742 19.17 -30.47 -59.88
C VAL A 742 18.04 -30.13 -58.92
N ASN A 743 17.18 -31.11 -58.69
CA ASN A 743 16.01 -31.04 -57.81
C ASN A 743 16.01 -32.19 -56.79
N GLY A 744 15.16 -32.08 -55.77
CA GLY A 744 14.85 -33.18 -54.86
C GLY A 744 15.69 -33.25 -53.60
N PHE A 745 16.61 -32.30 -53.38
CA PHE A 745 17.23 -32.14 -52.06
C PHE A 745 16.18 -31.64 -51.04
N VAL A 746 16.22 -32.24 -49.85
CA VAL A 746 15.49 -31.76 -48.68
C VAL A 746 16.45 -31.70 -47.50
N LEU A 747 16.21 -30.76 -46.59
CA LEU A 747 16.96 -30.66 -45.34
C LEU A 747 16.36 -31.65 -44.34
N ASN A 748 17.21 -32.48 -43.74
CA ASN A 748 16.87 -33.40 -42.66
C ASN A 748 17.73 -33.12 -41.43
N GLY A 749 17.31 -33.65 -40.28
CA GLY A 749 17.94 -33.42 -38.98
C GLY A 749 17.08 -32.54 -38.07
N PRO A 750 17.37 -32.55 -36.76
CA PRO A 750 16.56 -31.83 -35.76
C PRO A 750 16.55 -30.31 -35.97
N ASP A 751 17.63 -29.74 -36.51
CA ASP A 751 17.75 -28.29 -36.71
C ASP A 751 17.32 -27.84 -38.11
N ALA A 752 16.94 -28.76 -39.00
CA ALA A 752 16.53 -28.46 -40.37
C ALA A 752 15.45 -27.38 -40.51
N PRO A 753 14.41 -27.31 -39.65
CA PRO A 753 13.41 -26.23 -39.71
C PRO A 753 13.98 -24.81 -39.54
N ASN A 754 15.18 -24.66 -38.98
CA ASN A 754 15.85 -23.37 -38.79
C ASN A 754 16.55 -22.86 -40.06
N TYR A 755 16.56 -23.66 -41.11
CA TYR A 755 17.23 -23.38 -42.36
C TYR A 755 16.27 -23.48 -43.54
N SER A 756 16.59 -22.78 -44.61
CA SER A 756 15.89 -22.90 -45.89
C SER A 756 16.87 -23.34 -46.96
N LEU A 757 16.44 -24.18 -47.90
CA LEU A 757 17.25 -24.61 -49.03
C LEU A 757 16.73 -23.96 -50.30
N SER A 758 17.59 -23.26 -51.03
CA SER A 758 17.22 -22.69 -52.32
C SER A 758 17.34 -23.77 -53.42
N LEU A 759 16.20 -24.20 -53.97
CA LEU A 759 16.12 -25.13 -55.11
C LEU A 759 15.21 -24.56 -56.22
N PRO A 760 15.38 -25.00 -57.48
CA PRO A 760 16.43 -25.91 -57.97
C PRO A 760 17.83 -25.29 -57.94
N MET A 761 18.86 -26.12 -57.82
CA MET A 761 20.23 -25.66 -58.08
C MET A 761 20.61 -25.90 -59.55
N GLN A 762 21.61 -25.16 -60.01
CA GLN A 762 22.07 -25.20 -61.40
C GLN A 762 23.55 -25.58 -61.46
N LEU A 763 23.85 -26.67 -62.16
CA LEU A 763 25.21 -27.12 -62.48
C LEU A 763 25.45 -27.03 -63.99
N ARG A 764 26.69 -27.29 -64.42
CA ARG A 764 27.09 -27.28 -65.83
C ARG A 764 27.89 -28.53 -66.16
N SER A 765 27.61 -29.13 -67.31
CA SER A 765 28.30 -30.31 -67.83
C SER A 765 28.15 -30.45 -69.35
N ALA A 766 28.86 -31.37 -69.97
CA ALA A 766 28.81 -31.61 -71.41
C ALA A 766 28.06 -32.91 -71.77
N ILE A 767 27.22 -32.84 -72.81
CA ILE A 767 26.84 -34.04 -73.57
C ILE A 767 27.75 -34.08 -74.80
N LEU A 768 28.65 -35.06 -74.85
CA LEU A 768 29.54 -35.33 -75.97
C LEU A 768 28.77 -36.07 -77.08
N LYS A 769 29.16 -35.86 -78.33
CA LYS A 769 28.55 -36.59 -79.46
C LYS A 769 28.83 -38.08 -79.33
N ALA A 770 27.85 -38.91 -79.70
CA ALA A 770 28.03 -40.36 -79.76
C ALA A 770 28.68 -40.79 -81.08
N PRO A 771 29.61 -41.75 -81.08
CA PRO A 771 30.15 -42.29 -82.32
C PRO A 771 29.05 -43.05 -83.08
N LEU A 772 28.85 -42.73 -84.37
CA LEU A 772 27.95 -43.45 -85.27
C LEU A 772 28.72 -43.86 -86.52
N THR A 773 28.78 -45.16 -86.80
CA THR A 773 29.44 -45.67 -88.01
C THR A 773 28.38 -45.99 -89.06
N ILE A 774 28.52 -45.42 -90.25
CA ILE A 774 27.67 -45.72 -91.41
C ILE A 774 28.51 -46.44 -92.45
N SER A 775 28.25 -47.73 -92.61
CA SER A 775 29.00 -48.64 -93.49
C SER A 775 28.20 -48.94 -94.75
N ALA A 776 28.73 -48.66 -95.93
CA ALA A 776 28.10 -49.13 -97.17
C ALA A 776 28.20 -50.66 -97.27
N ASN A 777 27.11 -51.32 -97.66
CA ASN A 777 27.06 -52.78 -97.80
C ASN A 777 27.70 -53.22 -99.11
N ASP A 778 28.48 -54.30 -99.06
CA ASP A 778 29.09 -54.90 -100.24
C ASP A 778 28.02 -55.49 -101.17
N VAL A 779 28.20 -55.31 -102.48
CA VAL A 779 27.25 -55.77 -103.51
C VAL A 779 27.97 -56.25 -104.76
N THR A 780 27.34 -57.17 -105.50
CA THR A 780 27.91 -57.73 -106.75
C THR A 780 26.95 -57.52 -107.91
N LYS A 781 27.48 -57.21 -109.10
CA LYS A 781 26.71 -57.13 -110.35
C LYS A 781 27.48 -57.69 -111.55
N GLY A 782 26.77 -58.08 -112.61
CA GLY A 782 27.37 -58.46 -113.89
C GLY A 782 27.63 -57.27 -114.82
N GLN A 783 28.75 -57.25 -115.53
CA GLN A 783 29.18 -56.17 -116.43
C GLN A 783 28.09 -55.76 -117.44
N GLY A 784 27.71 -54.48 -117.42
CA GLY A 784 26.69 -53.86 -118.27
C GLY A 784 25.27 -53.88 -117.68
N HIS A 785 25.08 -54.40 -116.46
CA HIS A 785 23.82 -54.25 -115.71
C HIS A 785 23.81 -52.93 -114.94
N PRO A 786 22.64 -52.31 -114.73
CA PRO A 786 22.54 -51.14 -113.86
C PRO A 786 23.06 -51.46 -112.46
N ASP A 787 23.64 -50.46 -111.80
CA ASP A 787 24.09 -50.61 -110.41
C ASP A 787 22.90 -51.00 -109.50
N PRO A 788 23.08 -51.95 -108.57
CA PRO A 788 22.06 -52.21 -107.57
C PRO A 788 21.88 -50.97 -106.68
N VAL A 789 20.73 -50.85 -106.03
CA VAL A 789 20.52 -49.81 -105.02
C VAL A 789 21.53 -50.04 -103.89
N PHE A 790 22.46 -49.12 -103.70
CA PHE A 790 23.41 -49.19 -102.60
C PHE A 790 22.69 -48.95 -101.27
N THR A 791 23.00 -49.78 -100.29
CA THR A 791 22.43 -49.70 -98.94
C THR A 791 23.55 -49.52 -97.93
N VAL A 792 23.23 -48.96 -96.77
CA VAL A 792 24.16 -48.85 -95.65
C VAL A 792 23.64 -49.63 -94.45
N THR A 793 24.57 -50.11 -93.63
CA THR A 793 24.29 -50.57 -92.27
C THR A 793 24.85 -49.55 -91.30
N CYS A 794 24.07 -49.15 -90.31
CA CYS A 794 24.46 -48.18 -89.30
C CYS A 794 24.66 -48.88 -87.95
N ASP A 795 25.75 -48.57 -87.26
CA ASP A 795 26.05 -49.07 -85.92
C ASP A 795 26.40 -47.92 -84.98
N GLY A 796 25.81 -47.93 -83.78
CA GLY A 796 25.99 -46.88 -82.77
C GLY A 796 24.84 -45.88 -82.61
N PHE A 797 23.67 -46.09 -83.23
CA PHE A 797 22.48 -45.31 -82.88
C PHE A 797 22.11 -45.50 -81.41
N ALA A 798 21.63 -44.43 -80.79
CA ALA A 798 21.12 -44.46 -79.44
C ALA A 798 19.84 -45.30 -79.41
N ALA A 799 19.51 -45.88 -78.25
CA ALA A 799 18.39 -46.81 -78.14
C ALA A 799 17.06 -46.18 -78.62
N GLY A 800 16.46 -46.81 -79.64
CA GLY A 800 15.19 -46.35 -80.24
C GLY A 800 15.33 -45.26 -81.30
N GLU A 801 16.55 -44.84 -81.65
CA GLU A 801 16.82 -43.93 -82.76
C GLU A 801 17.25 -44.71 -84.02
N ASP A 802 16.96 -44.14 -85.19
CA ASP A 802 17.34 -44.68 -86.49
C ASP A 802 17.75 -43.54 -87.44
N PHE A 803 17.92 -43.82 -88.72
CA PHE A 803 18.39 -42.86 -89.73
C PHE A 803 17.58 -41.56 -89.79
N SER A 804 16.33 -41.53 -89.30
CA SER A 804 15.48 -40.33 -89.28
C SER A 804 16.01 -39.20 -88.41
N VAL A 805 16.93 -39.47 -87.46
CA VAL A 805 17.50 -38.44 -86.56
C VAL A 805 18.72 -37.74 -87.17
N LEU A 806 19.16 -38.16 -88.36
CA LEU A 806 20.25 -37.53 -89.09
C LEU A 806 19.71 -36.44 -90.03
N GLY A 807 20.47 -35.35 -90.14
CA GLY A 807 20.27 -34.33 -91.17
C GLY A 807 21.07 -34.64 -92.43
N GLY A 808 20.90 -33.81 -93.46
CA GLY A 808 21.58 -33.97 -94.74
C GLY A 808 20.92 -35.01 -95.63
N THR A 809 21.62 -35.47 -96.67
CA THR A 809 21.11 -36.48 -97.61
C THR A 809 22.17 -37.53 -97.79
N LEU A 810 21.83 -38.79 -97.49
CA LEU A 810 22.74 -39.91 -97.69
C LEU A 810 23.07 -40.03 -99.18
N ARG A 811 24.34 -39.84 -99.49
CA ARG A 811 24.89 -40.05 -100.82
C ARG A 811 25.85 -41.23 -100.73
N ILE A 812 25.71 -42.15 -101.67
CA ILE A 812 26.58 -43.31 -101.77
C ILE A 812 27.14 -43.32 -103.18
N ASP A 813 28.41 -42.96 -103.30
CA ASP A 813 29.08 -42.87 -104.59
C ASP A 813 30.00 -44.07 -104.77
N ARG A 814 30.02 -44.61 -105.99
CA ARG A 814 31.07 -45.54 -106.41
C ARG A 814 32.32 -44.74 -106.77
N ILE A 815 33.46 -45.13 -106.24
CA ILE A 815 34.75 -44.50 -106.53
C ILE A 815 35.81 -45.59 -106.80
N PRO A 816 36.55 -45.52 -107.94
CA PRO A 816 36.32 -44.63 -109.08
C PRO A 816 35.07 -45.03 -109.89
N GLU A 817 34.56 -44.15 -110.76
CA GLU A 817 33.48 -44.52 -111.69
C GLU A 817 34.01 -45.47 -112.78
N GLY A 818 33.26 -46.53 -113.12
CA GLY A 818 33.65 -47.49 -114.16
C GLY A 818 32.73 -48.72 -114.24
N GLU A 819 32.85 -49.47 -115.34
CA GLU A 819 32.04 -50.66 -115.66
C GLU A 819 32.91 -51.87 -116.05
N GLU A 820 34.23 -51.78 -115.85
CA GLU A 820 35.15 -52.89 -116.09
C GLU A 820 35.10 -53.91 -114.95
N PRO A 821 35.38 -55.20 -115.19
CA PRO A 821 35.31 -56.20 -114.14
C PRO A 821 36.36 -55.95 -113.05
N GLY A 822 35.97 -55.97 -111.78
CA GLY A 822 36.83 -55.64 -110.64
C GLY A 822 36.07 -55.13 -109.41
N GLU A 823 36.81 -54.80 -108.35
CA GLU A 823 36.28 -54.24 -107.10
C GLU A 823 36.34 -52.70 -107.13
N TYR A 824 35.22 -52.06 -106.82
CA TYR A 824 35.08 -50.61 -106.71
C TYR A 824 34.65 -50.24 -105.29
N GLN A 825 35.18 -49.16 -104.72
CA GLN A 825 34.75 -48.71 -103.40
C GLN A 825 33.40 -48.02 -103.50
N ILE A 826 32.53 -48.28 -102.54
CA ILE A 826 31.25 -47.63 -102.35
C ILE A 826 31.37 -46.75 -101.11
N VAL A 827 31.41 -45.44 -101.31
CA VAL A 827 31.74 -44.46 -100.28
C VAL A 827 30.46 -43.74 -99.82
N PRO A 828 29.95 -44.00 -98.61
CA PRO A 828 28.84 -43.25 -98.06
C PRO A 828 29.31 -41.87 -97.58
N SER A 829 28.50 -40.83 -97.79
CA SER A 829 28.75 -39.45 -97.35
C SER A 829 27.45 -38.64 -97.26
N GLY A 830 27.53 -37.37 -96.84
CA GLY A 830 26.44 -36.38 -97.01
C GLY A 830 25.41 -36.26 -95.88
N VAL A 831 25.42 -37.15 -94.88
CA VAL A 831 24.63 -36.98 -93.65
C VAL A 831 25.39 -36.27 -92.54
N THR A 832 24.66 -35.55 -91.70
CA THR A 832 25.20 -34.73 -90.60
C THR A 832 24.40 -34.96 -89.32
N SER A 833 25.03 -34.79 -88.16
CA SER A 833 24.32 -34.77 -86.88
C SER A 833 24.97 -33.82 -85.87
N ASP A 834 24.12 -33.15 -85.11
CA ASP A 834 24.54 -32.39 -83.94
C ASP A 834 24.82 -33.31 -82.74
N ASN A 835 24.25 -34.52 -82.72
CA ASN A 835 24.32 -35.46 -81.60
C ASN A 835 25.27 -36.65 -81.85
N TYR A 836 25.54 -36.96 -83.12
CA TYR A 836 26.46 -38.02 -83.51
C TYR A 836 27.73 -37.48 -84.15
N GLU A 837 28.86 -38.07 -83.80
CA GLU A 837 30.11 -37.98 -84.53
C GLU A 837 30.11 -39.10 -85.57
N ILE A 838 29.80 -38.75 -86.81
CA ILE A 838 29.58 -39.72 -87.90
C ILE A 838 30.92 -40.11 -88.52
N VAL A 839 31.17 -41.41 -88.57
CA VAL A 839 32.30 -42.02 -89.27
C VAL A 839 31.76 -42.86 -90.42
N PHE A 840 32.23 -42.59 -91.63
CA PHE A 840 31.85 -43.37 -92.81
C PHE A 840 32.83 -44.51 -93.05
N ALA A 841 32.30 -45.70 -93.28
CA ALA A 841 33.07 -46.87 -93.71
C ALA A 841 32.64 -47.28 -95.11
N ASN A 842 33.61 -47.48 -95.98
CA ASN A 842 33.36 -47.84 -97.37
C ASN A 842 32.97 -49.32 -97.48
N GLY A 843 32.09 -49.61 -98.42
CA GLY A 843 31.80 -50.96 -98.91
C GLY A 843 32.46 -51.21 -100.27
N THR A 844 32.17 -52.35 -100.86
CA THR A 844 32.77 -52.81 -102.13
C THR A 844 31.69 -53.24 -103.12
N LEU A 845 31.71 -52.68 -104.33
CA LEU A 845 30.96 -53.16 -105.49
C LEU A 845 31.87 -54.06 -106.33
N THR A 846 31.50 -55.31 -106.52
CA THR A 846 32.22 -56.24 -107.41
C THR A 846 31.49 -56.36 -108.75
N ILE A 847 32.19 -56.06 -109.86
CA ILE A 847 31.67 -56.20 -111.23
C ILE A 847 32.29 -57.44 -111.90
N GLU A 848 31.46 -58.34 -112.42
CA GLU A 848 31.91 -59.60 -113.07
C GLU A 848 31.89 -59.55 -114.62
N PRO A 849 32.85 -60.18 -115.36
CA PRO A 849 33.00 -60.05 -116.84
C PRO A 849 31.93 -60.70 -117.74
N LYS A 850 31.73 -60.15 -118.95
CA LYS A 850 30.78 -60.62 -119.99
C LYS A 850 31.37 -61.70 -120.95
N VAL A 851 30.68 -62.82 -121.15
CA VAL A 851 31.11 -63.94 -122.05
C VAL A 851 30.20 -64.09 -123.30
N SER A 852 30.79 -64.35 -124.48
CA SER A 852 30.10 -64.61 -125.77
C SER A 852 30.58 -65.92 -126.45
N VAL A 853 29.65 -66.70 -127.03
CA VAL A 853 29.89 -68.06 -127.61
C VAL A 853 29.55 -68.13 -129.12
N ARG A 854 30.41 -68.76 -129.94
CA ARG A 854 30.17 -69.22 -131.32
C ARG A 854 29.82 -70.72 -131.33
N TYR A 855 28.95 -71.16 -132.27
CA TYR A 855 28.75 -72.58 -132.60
C TYR A 855 28.95 -72.87 -134.09
N THR A 856 29.78 -73.88 -134.38
CA THR A 856 29.86 -74.63 -135.66
C THR A 856 29.61 -76.09 -135.30
N VAL A 857 28.75 -76.82 -136.03
CA VAL A 857 28.48 -78.24 -135.76
C VAL A 857 28.68 -79.06 -137.03
N ASP A 858 29.71 -79.91 -137.00
CA ASP A 858 29.93 -81.07 -137.87
C ASP A 858 29.76 -82.33 -137.00
N SER A 859 28.86 -83.25 -137.34
CA SER A 859 28.57 -84.44 -136.52
C SER A 859 29.05 -85.73 -137.20
N GLN A 860 29.93 -86.49 -136.54
CA GLN A 860 30.25 -87.88 -136.88
C GLN A 860 29.26 -88.86 -136.25
N TRP A 861 28.91 -89.92 -136.98
CA TRP A 861 28.05 -91.04 -136.56
C TRP A 861 28.89 -92.32 -136.40
N GLY A 862 28.55 -93.14 -135.40
CA GLY A 862 29.37 -94.25 -134.88
C GLY A 862 29.37 -95.57 -135.67
N GLN A 863 30.23 -96.50 -135.21
CA GLN A 863 30.23 -97.93 -135.55
C GLN A 863 29.66 -98.78 -134.41
N ASN A 864 28.96 -99.85 -134.80
CA ASN A 864 28.70 -101.12 -134.11
C ASN A 864 27.48 -101.25 -133.19
N GLY A 865 26.42 -101.85 -133.75
CA GLY A 865 25.72 -102.98 -133.14
C GLY A 865 25.81 -104.18 -134.10
N HIS A 866 26.55 -105.22 -133.69
CA HIS A 866 26.69 -106.48 -134.44
C HIS A 866 25.43 -107.35 -134.31
N ALA A 867 25.06 -108.09 -135.36
CA ALA A 867 24.54 -109.46 -135.23
C ALA A 867 24.51 -110.22 -136.58
N ASN A 868 25.45 -111.16 -136.76
CA ASN A 868 25.25 -112.57 -137.20
C ASN A 868 26.63 -113.16 -137.56
N SER A 869 26.93 -114.44 -137.35
CA SER A 869 26.08 -115.57 -137.67
C SER A 869 26.50 -116.87 -136.98
N SER A 870 25.52 -117.64 -136.53
CA SER A 870 25.51 -119.09 -136.79
C SER A 870 24.07 -119.52 -137.07
N PRO A 871 23.72 -119.90 -138.31
CA PRO A 871 22.43 -120.48 -138.63
C PRO A 871 22.61 -121.92 -139.09
N LYS A 872 21.80 -122.86 -138.57
CA LYS A 872 21.11 -123.84 -139.43
C LYS A 872 19.75 -124.18 -138.82
N ASN A 873 18.70 -123.77 -139.55
CA ASN A 873 17.38 -124.37 -139.62
C ASN A 873 16.55 -124.49 -138.33
N ARG A 874 15.75 -123.44 -138.03
CA ARG A 874 14.30 -123.50 -137.74
C ARG A 874 13.79 -122.14 -137.27
N LYS A 875 12.55 -121.82 -137.69
CA LYS A 875 11.60 -120.76 -137.29
C LYS A 875 12.00 -119.88 -136.10
N GLN A 876 12.23 -118.58 -136.35
CA GLN A 876 11.55 -117.48 -135.64
C GLN A 876 11.70 -116.17 -136.41
N SER A 877 10.56 -115.53 -136.60
CA SER A 877 10.35 -114.19 -137.16
C SER A 877 10.75 -113.11 -136.15
N GLU A 878 11.63 -112.19 -136.55
CA GLU A 878 11.66 -110.79 -136.08
C GLU A 878 12.75 -110.02 -136.85
N GLN A 879 12.34 -109.09 -137.71
CA GLN A 879 12.49 -107.65 -137.49
C GLN A 879 13.95 -107.16 -137.41
N ASN A 880 14.54 -106.88 -138.58
CA ASN A 880 15.73 -106.00 -138.66
C ASN A 880 15.28 -104.55 -138.39
N LEU A 881 15.10 -104.21 -137.12
CA LEU A 881 14.94 -102.84 -136.63
C LEU A 881 16.35 -102.26 -136.40
N CYS A 882 16.68 -101.20 -137.13
CA CYS A 882 17.82 -100.36 -136.77
C CYS A 882 17.25 -99.16 -136.00
N CYS A 883 17.51 -99.12 -134.68
CA CYS A 883 17.13 -98.02 -133.81
C CYS A 883 18.30 -97.05 -133.71
N ILE A 884 18.04 -95.78 -133.97
CA ILE A 884 19.02 -94.71 -133.76
C ILE A 884 18.45 -93.73 -132.76
N ILE A 885 19.24 -93.49 -131.72
CA ILE A 885 19.02 -92.45 -130.74
C ILE A 885 19.94 -91.29 -131.10
N PHE A 886 19.36 -90.14 -131.41
CA PHE A 886 20.12 -88.88 -131.50
C PHE A 886 20.31 -88.38 -130.06
N SER A 887 21.46 -88.66 -129.43
CA SER A 887 21.65 -88.35 -128.01
C SER A 887 22.35 -87.01 -127.73
N ASN A 888 21.78 -86.34 -126.72
CA ASN A 888 22.40 -85.58 -125.65
C ASN A 888 22.78 -84.10 -125.80
N ASN A 889 22.30 -83.39 -126.82
CA ASN A 889 22.37 -81.91 -126.79
C ASN A 889 20.99 -81.24 -126.71
N PRO A 890 20.71 -80.44 -125.66
CA PRO A 890 19.43 -79.79 -125.45
C PRO A 890 19.14 -78.76 -126.54
N VAL A 891 17.92 -78.77 -127.07
CA VAL A 891 17.47 -77.78 -128.06
C VAL A 891 16.33 -76.97 -127.46
N ASP A 892 16.57 -75.67 -127.29
CA ASP A 892 15.54 -74.72 -126.87
C ASP A 892 14.52 -74.52 -128.00
N LEU A 893 13.27 -74.89 -127.72
CA LEU A 893 12.13 -74.77 -128.64
C LEU A 893 11.10 -73.74 -128.16
N SER A 894 11.56 -72.68 -127.48
CA SER A 894 10.72 -71.64 -126.86
C SER A 894 9.94 -70.76 -127.85
N SER A 895 10.16 -70.82 -129.16
CA SER A 895 9.31 -70.14 -130.14
C SER A 895 9.43 -70.72 -131.56
N SER A 896 8.37 -71.41 -131.99
CA SER A 896 8.09 -71.82 -133.39
C SER A 896 8.80 -73.09 -133.90
N ALA A 897 7.98 -74.14 -134.14
CA ALA A 897 8.19 -75.30 -135.02
C ALA A 897 9.62 -75.89 -135.13
N ALA A 898 9.84 -77.05 -134.53
CA ALA A 898 11.03 -77.87 -134.79
C ALA A 898 10.94 -78.51 -136.18
N HIS A 899 11.95 -78.28 -137.03
CA HIS A 899 12.09 -78.96 -138.31
C HIS A 899 13.03 -80.17 -138.20
N PHE A 900 12.52 -81.34 -138.57
CA PHE A 900 13.30 -82.58 -138.67
C PHE A 900 13.45 -83.00 -140.13
N ARG A 901 14.69 -83.25 -140.56
CA ARG A 901 14.97 -83.93 -141.83
C ARG A 901 15.93 -85.07 -141.59
N VAL A 902 15.54 -86.29 -141.97
CA VAL A 902 16.36 -87.49 -141.85
C VAL A 902 16.58 -88.07 -143.25
N LYS A 903 17.84 -88.34 -143.59
CA LYS A 903 18.22 -89.06 -144.79
C LYS A 903 18.78 -90.42 -144.44
N VAL A 904 18.20 -91.45 -145.04
CA VAL A 904 18.61 -92.85 -144.98
C VAL A 904 19.08 -93.31 -146.37
N PRO A 905 19.90 -94.38 -146.48
CA PRO A 905 20.56 -94.73 -147.75
C PRO A 905 19.66 -95.41 -148.79
N CYS A 906 18.44 -95.84 -148.44
CA CYS A 906 17.48 -96.41 -149.38
C CYS A 906 16.04 -96.06 -149.00
N GLN A 907 15.07 -96.34 -149.88
CA GLN A 907 13.67 -96.12 -149.57
C GLN A 907 13.25 -97.00 -148.37
N SER A 908 12.73 -96.39 -147.32
CA SER A 908 12.38 -97.05 -146.06
C SER A 908 11.18 -96.35 -145.42
N VAL A 909 10.51 -97.02 -144.50
CA VAL A 909 9.52 -96.37 -143.63
C VAL A 909 10.25 -95.99 -142.34
N LEU A 910 10.34 -94.70 -142.06
CA LEU A 910 10.90 -94.17 -140.82
C LEU A 910 9.76 -93.95 -139.84
N LYS A 911 9.80 -94.60 -138.68
CA LYS A 911 8.97 -94.21 -137.53
C LYS A 911 9.83 -93.35 -136.63
N ILE A 912 9.48 -92.09 -136.49
CA ILE A 912 10.15 -91.16 -135.59
C ILE A 912 9.31 -91.04 -134.33
N VAL A 913 9.92 -91.28 -133.18
CA VAL A 913 9.31 -91.24 -131.87
C VAL A 913 10.05 -90.20 -131.03
N ILE A 914 9.31 -89.28 -130.42
CA ILE A 914 9.87 -88.25 -129.56
C ILE A 914 9.48 -88.61 -128.13
N TYR A 915 10.46 -88.65 -127.24
CA TYR A 915 10.27 -88.85 -125.81
C TYR A 915 10.66 -87.58 -125.04
N ASP A 916 10.09 -87.39 -123.86
CA ASP A 916 10.56 -86.39 -122.91
C ASP A 916 11.80 -86.87 -122.12
N ALA A 917 12.32 -86.00 -121.25
CA ALA A 917 13.49 -86.28 -120.41
C ALA A 917 13.26 -87.44 -119.40
N SER A 918 12.01 -87.77 -119.10
CA SER A 918 11.61 -88.91 -118.25
C SER A 918 11.51 -90.24 -119.01
N GLY A 919 11.63 -90.21 -120.35
CA GLY A 919 11.54 -91.40 -121.20
C GLY A 919 10.11 -91.73 -121.66
N ASP A 920 9.14 -90.86 -121.42
CA ASP A 920 7.76 -91.05 -121.86
C ASP A 920 7.56 -90.55 -123.31
N MET A 921 6.84 -91.32 -124.13
CA MET A 921 6.58 -90.97 -125.54
C MET A 921 5.61 -89.78 -125.63
N LEU A 922 6.08 -88.69 -126.24
CA LEU A 922 5.31 -87.47 -126.52
C LEU A 922 4.52 -87.54 -127.83
N ASP A 923 5.16 -87.96 -128.93
CA ASP A 923 4.51 -88.16 -130.24
C ASP A 923 5.28 -89.19 -131.07
N SER A 924 4.60 -89.85 -132.02
CA SER A 924 5.27 -90.66 -133.02
C SER A 924 4.65 -90.49 -134.40
N ARG A 925 5.50 -90.36 -135.43
CA ARG A 925 5.05 -90.26 -136.82
C ARG A 925 5.85 -91.18 -137.72
N SER A 926 5.14 -91.94 -138.54
CA SER A 926 5.74 -92.74 -139.60
C SER A 926 5.73 -91.98 -140.91
N VAL A 927 6.86 -91.89 -141.59
CA VAL A 927 6.99 -91.30 -142.92
C VAL A 927 7.71 -92.28 -143.85
N ARG A 928 7.18 -92.45 -145.06
CA ARG A 928 7.87 -93.21 -146.11
C ARG A 928 8.83 -92.27 -146.81
N THR A 929 10.12 -92.64 -146.86
CA THR A 929 11.10 -91.85 -147.58
C THR A 929 10.88 -91.93 -149.09
N ASN A 930 11.38 -90.94 -149.81
CA ASN A 930 11.40 -90.97 -151.28
C ASN A 930 12.40 -92.02 -151.80
N ASN A 931 12.48 -92.21 -153.12
CA ASN A 931 13.38 -93.18 -153.74
C ASN A 931 14.88 -92.90 -153.49
N LYS A 932 15.24 -91.70 -152.98
CA LYS A 932 16.59 -91.30 -152.55
C LYS A 932 16.82 -91.44 -151.04
N GLY A 933 15.84 -92.00 -150.32
CA GLY A 933 15.90 -92.25 -148.88
C GLY A 933 15.74 -90.99 -148.00
N GLU A 934 15.16 -89.90 -148.51
CA GLU A 934 14.91 -88.68 -147.72
C GLU A 934 13.48 -88.60 -147.18
N SER A 935 13.32 -88.15 -145.93
CA SER A 935 12.02 -88.04 -145.23
C SER A 935 11.15 -86.85 -145.65
N GLY A 936 11.72 -85.85 -146.34
CA GLY A 936 11.15 -84.50 -146.38
C GLY A 936 11.35 -83.75 -145.06
N VAL A 937 10.88 -82.50 -144.96
CA VAL A 937 10.90 -81.72 -143.70
C VAL A 937 9.64 -82.06 -142.91
N LEU A 938 9.82 -82.61 -141.72
CA LEU A 938 8.76 -82.86 -140.76
C LEU A 938 8.69 -81.70 -139.77
N THR A 939 7.47 -81.24 -139.51
CA THR A 939 7.20 -80.15 -138.56
C THR A 939 6.31 -80.68 -137.45
N TRP A 940 6.72 -80.46 -136.20
CA TRP A 940 5.97 -80.87 -135.01
C TRP A 940 5.55 -79.68 -134.16
N ASP A 941 4.27 -79.71 -133.75
CA ASP A 941 3.76 -78.95 -132.61
C ASP A 941 3.63 -79.92 -131.43
N LEU A 942 4.66 -79.98 -130.58
CA LEU A 942 4.68 -80.92 -129.45
C LEU A 942 3.61 -80.53 -128.41
N LYS A 943 2.63 -81.41 -128.22
CA LYS A 943 1.56 -81.29 -127.23
C LYS A 943 1.58 -82.54 -126.34
N ASN A 944 1.33 -82.39 -125.04
CA ASN A 944 1.19 -83.54 -124.14
C ASN A 944 -0.14 -84.28 -124.39
N ARG A 945 -0.36 -85.42 -123.71
CA ARG A 945 -1.58 -86.25 -123.81
C ARG A 945 -2.91 -85.51 -123.57
N ASN A 946 -2.86 -84.29 -123.02
CA ASN A 946 -4.01 -83.45 -122.73
C ASN A 946 -4.18 -82.29 -123.74
N GLY A 947 -3.42 -82.27 -124.84
CA GLY A 947 -3.53 -81.27 -125.91
C GLY A 947 -2.88 -79.91 -125.62
N ARG A 948 -2.10 -79.77 -124.53
CA ARG A 948 -1.40 -78.52 -124.17
C ARG A 948 0.04 -78.53 -124.69
N LYS A 949 0.52 -77.37 -125.20
CA LYS A 949 1.91 -77.19 -125.64
C LYS A 949 2.87 -77.42 -124.48
N VAL A 950 3.93 -78.17 -124.73
CA VAL A 950 4.96 -78.48 -123.72
C VAL A 950 6.07 -77.44 -123.78
N SER A 951 6.46 -76.89 -122.63
CA SER A 951 7.53 -75.90 -122.45
C SER A 951 8.92 -76.54 -122.31
N VAL A 952 9.95 -75.70 -122.47
CA VAL A 952 11.40 -75.97 -122.58
C VAL A 952 11.89 -77.20 -121.78
N GLY A 953 12.58 -78.14 -122.46
CA GLY A 953 13.21 -79.30 -121.84
C GLY A 953 14.04 -80.13 -122.83
N THR A 954 14.75 -81.13 -122.31
CA THR A 954 15.51 -82.11 -123.11
C THR A 954 14.56 -83.16 -123.68
N TYR A 955 14.62 -83.41 -124.99
CA TYR A 955 13.82 -84.43 -125.67
C TYR A 955 14.71 -85.47 -126.34
N LEU A 956 14.32 -86.74 -126.24
CA LEU A 956 15.00 -87.85 -126.91
C LEU A 956 14.27 -88.15 -128.22
N VAL A 957 14.97 -88.08 -129.35
CA VAL A 957 14.38 -88.43 -130.66
C VAL A 957 14.94 -89.76 -131.14
N GLN A 958 14.05 -90.75 -131.19
CA GLN A 958 14.31 -92.07 -131.72
C GLN A 958 13.81 -92.14 -133.17
N VAL A 959 14.65 -92.64 -134.06
CA VAL A 959 14.25 -92.94 -135.43
C VAL A 959 14.43 -94.43 -135.69
N GLU A 960 13.33 -95.11 -135.96
CA GLU A 960 13.29 -96.50 -136.38
C GLU A 960 13.14 -96.56 -137.89
N ALA A 961 14.12 -97.14 -138.58
CA ALA A 961 14.03 -97.39 -140.02
C ALA A 961 13.61 -98.84 -140.27
N ARG A 962 12.49 -99.04 -140.97
CA ARG A 962 12.00 -100.36 -141.41
C ARG A 962 12.22 -100.53 -142.91
N GLY A 963 12.70 -101.71 -143.31
CA GLY A 963 12.92 -102.08 -144.71
C GLY A 963 14.33 -101.83 -145.26
N LEU A 964 15.32 -101.66 -144.38
CA LEU A 964 16.73 -101.51 -144.77
C LEU A 964 17.29 -102.82 -145.34
N LYS A 965 17.95 -102.76 -146.51
CA LYS A 965 18.56 -103.92 -147.21
C LYS A 965 19.93 -104.26 -146.65
N SER A 966 20.10 -105.41 -145.98
CA SER A 966 21.33 -105.78 -145.23
C SER A 966 22.64 -105.19 -145.76
N ALA A 967 23.30 -104.38 -144.94
CA ALA A 967 24.61 -103.78 -145.20
C ALA A 967 25.38 -103.68 -143.87
N GLU A 968 26.71 -103.76 -143.91
CA GLU A 968 27.56 -103.78 -142.70
C GLU A 968 27.49 -102.50 -141.85
N SER A 969 27.13 -101.37 -142.45
CA SER A 969 26.80 -100.14 -141.71
C SER A 969 25.99 -99.18 -142.57
N TYR A 970 25.18 -98.33 -141.93
CA TYR A 970 24.45 -97.25 -142.60
C TYR A 970 24.80 -95.91 -141.98
N LYS A 971 25.12 -94.92 -142.81
CA LYS A 971 25.26 -93.53 -142.38
C LYS A 971 23.93 -92.82 -142.51
N PHE A 972 23.45 -92.27 -141.41
CA PHE A 972 22.27 -91.43 -141.37
C PHE A 972 22.72 -89.98 -141.23
N ARG A 973 22.00 -89.06 -141.86
CA ARG A 973 22.23 -87.62 -141.68
C ARG A 973 20.95 -86.98 -141.19
N GLY A 974 21.06 -86.26 -140.07
CA GLY A 974 19.98 -85.45 -139.51
C GLY A 974 20.45 -84.01 -139.33
N LYS A 975 19.57 -83.05 -139.61
CA LYS A 975 19.78 -81.64 -139.24
C LYS A 975 18.59 -81.19 -138.41
N LEU A 976 18.88 -80.66 -137.22
CA LEU A 976 17.93 -79.99 -136.35
C LEU A 976 18.23 -78.49 -136.37
N GLY A 977 17.22 -77.68 -136.64
CA GLY A 977 17.39 -76.22 -136.71
C GLY A 977 16.14 -75.50 -136.23
N VAL A 978 16.35 -74.36 -135.58
CA VAL A 978 15.30 -73.45 -135.12
C VAL A 978 15.37 -72.20 -136.00
N VAL A 979 14.23 -71.74 -136.53
CA VAL A 979 14.15 -70.48 -137.29
C VAL A 979 13.44 -69.46 -136.41
N ARG A 980 14.16 -68.45 -135.91
CA ARG A 980 13.53 -67.27 -135.30
C ARG A 980 12.86 -66.46 -136.41
N ARG A 981 11.54 -66.29 -136.34
CA ARG A 981 10.90 -65.23 -137.13
C ARG A 981 11.40 -63.89 -136.58
N ARG A 982 11.90 -63.05 -137.48
CA ARG A 982 12.26 -61.66 -137.18
C ARG A 982 11.05 -60.89 -136.67
#